data_AF-A0A177AWD9-F1
#
_entry.id   AF-A0A177AWD9-F1
#
_cell.length_a   1.000
_cell.length_b   1.000
_cell.length_c   1.000
_cell.angle_alpha   90.00
_cell.angle_beta   90.00
_cell.angle_gamma   90.00
#
_symmetry.space_group_name_H-M   'P 1'
#
loop_
_entity.id
_entity.type
_entity.pdbx_description
1 polymer ?
#
loop_
_entity_poly.entity_id
_entity_poly.type
_entity_poly.pdbx_seq_one_letter_code
_entity_poly.pdbx_strand_id
1 'polypeptide(L)'
;MFGLIVKGKEIVVKYFTKIKNEHFYTSNNGLVTVQRKYDKYKKYEENFVPITNSIYITNNLESLAILVDRSVGGTSPTAGQVDILIHRNLRHHDNLGIWESLRDNTIINTRHTFFINENVENIPLLNQIVYNEAQSICMDGIRNFTKLTPFTSEFYVHKNIHLLTFQMLGQRLLMRFQFFSGKDLAFIENICPQKIFNYLKIRNMYETSLNAAHIIEIIQKHKEGNSYDQTVHIIPHTHNDAGWLRPVDEYYYGVDGLNEATGVKYILNSVYAELMFNQNFKFVYCEIVFFSKWWNEQNYTIQNNVKYLVKNERLRFVGGGWVMNDEAVTHYSDVIDQMTIGRLFIKNTFGIEAVPSIAWQIDPFGHSVSSILIFQMMNMNDLVHWRIPEKFEKKLNKNNVVDYDWKSKDSYTSKFQFDFERYAAIVDDKHSSSYNLDSIVEYFMLYSAKMLKNTKFNDVMIPIGGDFTYENAHKIFYNVEKMIYYANIESLKYNLNVTYVVSTPYDYIKSTKQNVLPVFYDDALPLVDYNVWTGFYTTRPDLKRKIRILSIVNNNVRSLYTQYIIQTKSRNKLQHLFDKIVETLALVQHHDAITYFQLTYIHSLSVIHNRVSNKVYANWAQQVIRIFKEKSSEIEIEWIIGPIPLDNNVGKEIVVQYNAIIDNEYFYTSNNGLVTVQR
;
A
#
# COMPACT_ATOMS: atom_id res chain seq x y z
N MET A 1 -37.42 -23.52 17.98
CA MET A 1 -36.91 -23.51 16.60
C MET A 1 -36.38 -22.11 16.31
N PHE A 2 -35.07 -21.87 16.51
CA PHE A 2 -34.42 -20.58 16.23
C PHE A 2 -33.01 -20.87 15.69
N GLY A 3 -32.61 -20.17 14.62
CA GLY A 3 -31.40 -20.49 13.87
C GLY A 3 -30.12 -19.94 14.51
N LEU A 4 -29.13 -20.81 14.73
CA LEU A 4 -27.78 -20.42 15.16
C LEU A 4 -27.00 -19.77 14.00
N ILE A 5 -27.16 -18.46 13.83
CA ILE A 5 -26.35 -17.65 12.91
C ILE A 5 -24.96 -17.43 13.53
N VAL A 6 -24.09 -18.44 13.43
CA VAL A 6 -22.69 -18.37 13.90
C VAL A 6 -21.82 -17.64 12.88
N LYS A 7 -21.95 -16.30 12.87
CA LYS A 7 -21.02 -15.38 12.20
C LYS A 7 -19.60 -15.48 12.81
N GLY A 8 -18.64 -14.74 12.23
CA GLY A 8 -17.24 -14.76 12.64
C GLY A 8 -16.99 -14.34 14.10
N LYS A 9 -15.74 -14.49 14.55
CA LYS A 9 -15.27 -14.00 15.85
C LYS A 9 -14.16 -12.99 15.66
N GLU A 10 -14.26 -11.89 16.40
CA GLU A 10 -13.21 -10.88 16.54
C GLU A 10 -12.80 -10.78 18.01
N ILE A 11 -11.52 -10.51 18.25
CA ILE A 11 -10.92 -10.44 19.59
C ILE A 11 -10.28 -9.07 19.74
N VAL A 12 -10.92 -8.21 20.54
CA VAL A 12 -10.44 -6.88 20.89
C VAL A 12 -9.97 -6.90 22.35
N VAL A 13 -8.74 -6.46 22.60
CA VAL A 13 -8.24 -6.19 23.96
C VAL A 13 -8.54 -4.73 24.29
N LYS A 14 -9.02 -4.48 25.51
CA LYS A 14 -9.40 -3.15 26.00
C LYS A 14 -8.54 -2.78 27.19
N TYR A 15 -7.84 -1.65 27.10
CA TYR A 15 -7.01 -1.09 28.15
C TYR A 15 -7.70 0.13 28.76
N PHE A 16 -7.63 0.25 30.08
CA PHE A 16 -8.28 1.32 30.84
C PHE A 16 -7.27 2.02 31.76
N THR A 17 -7.32 3.35 31.78
CA THR A 17 -6.49 4.23 32.62
C THR A 17 -7.32 5.44 33.08
N LYS A 18 -6.76 6.25 33.98
CA LYS A 18 -7.42 7.48 34.51
C LYS A 18 -7.20 8.71 33.62
N ILE A 19 -6.35 8.62 32.60
CA ILE A 19 -5.99 9.70 31.68
C ILE A 19 -7.25 10.20 30.95
N LYS A 20 -7.68 11.44 31.26
CA LYS A 20 -8.79 12.09 30.56
C LYS A 20 -8.33 12.64 29.21
N ASN A 21 -8.50 11.87 28.13
CA ASN A 21 -8.20 12.29 26.77
C ASN A 21 -9.48 12.60 25.96
N GLU A 22 -9.44 13.65 25.13
CA GLU A 22 -10.44 13.90 24.06
C GLU A 22 -10.00 13.34 22.70
N HIS A 23 -8.70 13.08 22.56
CA HIS A 23 -8.05 12.67 21.33
C HIS A 23 -7.20 11.43 21.60
N PHE A 24 -6.95 10.66 20.56
CA PHE A 24 -5.96 9.59 20.56
C PHE A 24 -5.09 9.72 19.32
N TYR A 25 -3.94 9.07 19.31
CA TYR A 25 -2.93 9.27 18.29
C TYR A 25 -2.41 7.94 17.79
N THR A 26 -2.24 7.80 16.49
CA THR A 26 -1.83 6.54 15.84
C THR A 26 -0.67 6.79 14.88
N SER A 27 0.37 5.96 14.97
CA SER A 27 1.42 5.92 13.97
C SER A 27 0.85 5.42 12.63
N ASN A 28 0.93 6.25 11.60
CA ASN A 28 0.65 5.91 10.22
C ASN A 28 1.97 5.51 9.53
N ASN A 29 1.98 4.31 8.94
CA ASN A 29 3.10 3.61 8.29
C ASN A 29 4.46 3.69 9.02
N GLY A 30 4.44 3.87 10.35
CA GLY A 30 5.60 4.08 11.20
C GLY A 30 6.34 5.42 11.04
N LEU A 31 5.88 6.32 10.16
CA LEU A 31 6.59 7.58 9.83
C LEU A 31 5.93 8.82 10.45
N VAL A 32 4.61 8.93 10.37
CA VAL A 32 3.84 10.09 10.87
C VAL A 32 2.93 9.67 12.00
N THR A 33 2.85 10.49 13.06
CA THR A 33 1.80 10.36 14.07
C THR A 33 0.58 11.18 13.65
N VAL A 34 -0.57 10.53 13.50
CA VAL A 34 -1.84 11.18 13.13
C VAL A 34 -2.73 11.33 14.37
N GLN A 35 -3.22 12.55 14.63
CA GLN A 35 -4.22 12.81 15.67
C GLN A 35 -5.61 12.37 15.20
N ARG A 36 -6.32 11.65 16.07
CA ARG A 36 -7.64 11.08 15.83
C ARG A 36 -8.64 11.55 16.90
N LYS A 37 -9.93 11.36 16.64
CA LYS A 37 -11.02 11.54 17.60
C LYS A 37 -12.09 10.49 17.34
N TYR A 38 -12.63 9.87 18.38
CA TYR A 38 -13.74 8.93 18.25
C TYR A 38 -15.03 9.68 17.93
N ASP A 39 -15.69 9.27 16.86
CA ASP A 39 -16.97 9.82 16.41
C ASP A 39 -18.11 8.94 16.93
N LYS A 40 -18.78 9.41 17.99
CA LYS A 40 -19.91 8.73 18.63
C LYS A 40 -21.17 8.59 17.75
N TYR A 41 -21.20 9.22 16.58
CA TYR A 41 -22.31 9.12 15.62
C TYR A 41 -22.06 8.05 14.55
N LYS A 42 -20.82 7.56 14.44
CA LYS A 42 -20.42 6.40 13.63
C LYS A 42 -20.62 5.09 14.38
N LYS A 43 -20.57 3.98 13.66
CA LYS A 43 -20.49 2.65 14.29
C LYS A 43 -19.12 2.43 14.97
N TYR A 44 -19.01 1.40 15.80
CA TYR A 44 -17.79 1.10 16.54
C TYR A 44 -16.64 0.70 15.61
N GLU A 45 -16.92 -0.15 14.62
CA GLU A 45 -16.02 -0.60 13.55
C GLU A 45 -15.54 0.53 12.63
N GLU A 46 -16.34 1.57 12.40
CA GLU A 46 -16.02 2.75 11.57
C GLU A 46 -15.09 3.77 12.27
N ASN A 47 -14.78 3.52 13.55
CA ASN A 47 -13.87 4.29 14.38
C ASN A 47 -12.49 3.61 14.54
N PHE A 48 -12.30 2.41 14.00
CA PHE A 48 -10.99 1.76 13.96
C PHE A 48 -10.10 2.43 12.91
N VAL A 49 -8.83 2.62 13.27
CA VAL A 49 -7.76 3.16 12.42
C VAL A 49 -6.53 2.27 12.51
N PRO A 50 -5.63 2.28 11.51
CA PRO A 50 -4.45 1.44 11.55
C PRO A 50 -3.45 1.92 12.60
N ILE A 51 -2.88 0.97 13.33
CA ILE A 51 -1.77 1.13 14.27
C ILE A 51 -0.61 0.32 13.70
N THR A 52 0.37 0.99 13.11
CA THR A 52 1.51 0.32 12.46
C THR A 52 2.68 0.07 13.42
N ASN A 53 2.94 0.99 14.35
CA ASN A 53 4.01 0.92 15.35
C ASN A 53 3.49 1.20 16.77
N SER A 54 2.64 2.22 16.96
CA SER A 54 2.09 2.58 18.28
C SER A 54 0.79 3.38 18.23
N ILE A 55 -0.06 3.17 19.25
CA ILE A 55 -1.20 4.03 19.61
C ILE A 55 -0.93 4.69 20.97
N TYR A 56 -1.34 5.95 21.16
CA TYR A 56 -1.25 6.59 22.46
C TYR A 56 -2.41 7.53 22.77
N ILE A 57 -2.64 7.73 24.07
CA ILE A 57 -3.54 8.74 24.64
C ILE A 57 -2.77 9.59 25.65
N THR A 58 -3.14 10.86 25.77
CA THR A 58 -2.44 11.80 26.67
C THR A 58 -3.41 12.86 27.19
N ASN A 59 -3.11 13.40 28.36
CA ASN A 59 -3.56 14.71 28.80
C ASN A 59 -2.34 15.63 28.98
N ASN A 60 -2.49 16.79 29.62
CA ASN A 60 -1.40 17.77 29.79
C ASN A 60 -0.35 17.37 30.86
N LEU A 61 -0.54 16.26 31.56
CA LEU A 61 0.27 15.80 32.71
C LEU A 61 0.67 14.31 32.60
N GLU A 62 -0.16 13.49 31.97
CA GLU A 62 -0.03 12.03 31.91
C GLU A 62 -0.15 11.52 30.48
N SER A 63 0.64 10.50 30.12
CA SER A 63 0.61 9.84 28.82
C SER A 63 0.55 8.31 28.97
N LEU A 64 -0.07 7.63 28.01
CA LEU A 64 -0.03 6.18 27.87
C LEU A 64 0.19 5.84 26.40
N ALA A 65 1.36 5.29 26.08
CA ALA A 65 1.68 4.78 24.75
C ALA A 65 1.75 3.25 24.77
N ILE A 66 1.17 2.64 23.73
CA ILE A 66 1.13 1.20 23.51
C ILE A 66 1.76 0.92 22.14
N LEU A 67 2.93 0.31 22.15
CA LEU A 67 3.62 -0.16 20.95
C LEU A 67 3.12 -1.55 20.58
N VAL A 68 3.01 -1.82 19.27
CA VAL A 68 2.51 -3.06 18.70
C VAL A 68 3.60 -3.76 17.89
N ASP A 69 3.66 -5.09 18.01
CA ASP A 69 4.67 -5.93 17.37
C ASP A 69 4.35 -6.35 15.91
N ARG A 70 3.27 -5.77 15.36
CA ARG A 70 2.75 -5.90 13.99
C ARG A 70 1.75 -4.78 13.73
N SER A 71 1.36 -4.57 12.48
CA SER A 71 0.20 -3.73 12.15
C SER A 71 -1.12 -4.35 12.64
N VAL A 72 -1.94 -3.54 13.32
CA VAL A 72 -3.26 -3.92 13.87
C VAL A 72 -4.23 -2.75 13.74
N GLY A 73 -5.53 -2.99 13.95
CA GLY A 73 -6.53 -1.91 14.09
C GLY A 73 -6.78 -1.52 15.55
N GLY A 74 -7.05 -0.25 15.82
CA GLY A 74 -7.53 0.17 17.14
C GLY A 74 -8.16 1.56 17.20
N THR A 75 -8.66 1.92 18.38
CA THR A 75 -9.42 3.16 18.63
C THR A 75 -9.47 3.52 20.12
N SER A 76 -10.09 4.66 20.48
CA SER A 76 -10.26 5.13 21.86
C SER A 76 -11.72 5.59 22.09
N PRO A 77 -12.66 4.68 22.45
CA PRO A 77 -14.10 5.00 22.47
C PRO A 77 -14.55 5.92 23.60
N THR A 78 -13.83 5.91 24.73
CA THR A 78 -14.11 6.75 25.89
C THR A 78 -12.80 7.27 26.48
N ALA A 79 -12.87 8.36 27.25
CA ALA A 79 -11.70 8.94 27.90
C ALA A 79 -11.05 7.93 28.86
N GLY A 80 -9.76 7.65 28.66
CA GLY A 80 -8.99 6.66 29.40
C GLY A 80 -9.07 5.24 28.84
N GLN A 81 -9.78 5.01 27.73
CA GLN A 81 -9.91 3.69 27.10
C GLN A 81 -9.12 3.59 25.79
N VAL A 82 -8.39 2.49 25.58
CA VAL A 82 -7.77 2.13 24.29
C VAL A 82 -8.14 0.71 23.91
N ASP A 83 -8.76 0.55 22.75
CA ASP A 83 -9.21 -0.73 22.20
C ASP A 83 -8.33 -1.13 21.02
N ILE A 84 -7.76 -2.34 21.06
CA ILE A 84 -6.90 -2.89 20.00
C ILE A 84 -7.47 -4.24 19.53
N LEU A 85 -7.81 -4.33 18.24
CA LEU A 85 -8.18 -5.59 17.60
C LEU A 85 -6.89 -6.43 17.43
N ILE A 86 -6.88 -7.66 17.95
CA ILE A 86 -5.69 -8.54 17.89
C ILE A 86 -5.89 -9.78 16.99
N HIS A 87 -7.13 -10.15 16.68
CA HIS A 87 -7.46 -11.24 15.77
C HIS A 87 -8.91 -11.12 15.26
N ARG A 88 -9.13 -11.43 13.98
CA ARG A 88 -10.45 -11.74 13.41
C ARG A 88 -10.41 -13.06 12.64
N ASN A 89 -11.49 -13.85 12.69
CA ASN A 89 -11.68 -15.10 11.97
C ASN A 89 -13.15 -15.17 11.48
N LEU A 90 -13.34 -15.23 10.18
CA LEU A 90 -14.61 -15.01 9.49
C LEU A 90 -15.07 -16.28 8.77
N ARG A 91 -16.32 -16.68 9.01
CA ARG A 91 -16.94 -17.80 8.29
C ARG A 91 -17.61 -17.40 6.97
N HIS A 92 -17.88 -16.11 6.79
CA HIS A 92 -18.57 -15.48 5.67
C HIS A 92 -18.05 -14.05 5.49
N HIS A 93 -18.41 -13.40 4.38
CA HIS A 93 -18.25 -11.97 4.19
C HIS A 93 -18.89 -11.16 5.34
N ASP A 94 -18.24 -10.10 5.80
CA ASP A 94 -18.73 -9.21 6.86
C ASP A 94 -18.78 -7.72 6.47
N ASN A 95 -18.49 -7.39 5.21
CA ASN A 95 -18.39 -6.02 4.68
C ASN A 95 -17.28 -5.17 5.34
N LEU A 96 -16.36 -5.76 6.12
CA LEU A 96 -15.28 -5.04 6.80
C LEU A 96 -13.94 -5.06 6.01
N GLY A 97 -14.03 -4.86 4.69
CA GLY A 97 -12.90 -4.65 3.78
C GLY A 97 -12.18 -5.90 3.26
N ILE A 98 -12.86 -7.05 3.19
CA ILE A 98 -12.39 -8.29 2.54
C ILE A 98 -13.60 -9.00 1.95
N TRP A 99 -13.60 -9.28 0.64
CA TRP A 99 -14.77 -9.81 -0.08
C TRP A 99 -15.09 -11.30 0.13
N GLU A 100 -14.34 -12.00 1.00
CA GLU A 100 -14.33 -13.46 1.11
C GLU A 100 -14.26 -13.99 2.56
N SER A 101 -14.49 -15.30 2.76
CA SER A 101 -14.48 -15.91 4.10
C SER A 101 -13.07 -16.19 4.64
N LEU A 102 -12.51 -15.26 5.41
CA LEU A 102 -11.24 -15.42 6.13
C LEU A 102 -11.29 -16.47 7.25
N ARG A 103 -11.16 -17.76 6.92
CA ARG A 103 -10.88 -18.80 7.91
C ARG A 103 -9.40 -18.72 8.34
N ASP A 104 -9.15 -18.05 9.45
CA ASP A 104 -7.81 -17.94 10.04
C ASP A 104 -7.75 -18.63 11.40
N ASN A 105 -7.11 -19.80 11.43
CA ASN A 105 -6.94 -20.65 12.61
C ASN A 105 -5.52 -20.56 13.19
N THR A 106 -4.73 -19.53 12.85
CA THR A 106 -3.36 -19.37 13.36
C THR A 106 -3.34 -19.06 14.86
N ILE A 107 -2.33 -19.56 15.58
CA ILE A 107 -2.17 -19.28 17.02
C ILE A 107 -1.45 -17.95 17.18
N ILE A 108 -2.19 -16.91 17.58
CA ILE A 108 -1.66 -15.55 17.69
C ILE A 108 -1.06 -15.31 19.08
N ASN A 109 0.27 -15.24 19.13
CA ASN A 109 1.02 -14.68 20.26
C ASN A 109 1.26 -13.18 19.97
N THR A 110 0.63 -12.29 20.74
CA THR A 110 0.78 -10.82 20.60
C THR A 110 1.54 -10.20 21.77
N ARG A 111 2.45 -9.28 21.48
CA ARG A 111 3.18 -8.45 22.44
C ARG A 111 2.80 -6.99 22.23
N HIS A 112 2.30 -6.37 23.30
CA HIS A 112 2.16 -4.92 23.41
C HIS A 112 3.16 -4.41 24.46
N THR A 113 3.90 -3.34 24.15
CA THR A 113 4.85 -2.71 25.08
C THR A 113 4.29 -1.36 25.53
N PHE A 114 4.29 -1.11 26.84
CA PHE A 114 3.63 0.05 27.45
C PHE A 114 4.65 1.07 27.95
N PHE A 115 4.43 2.34 27.64
CA PHE A 115 5.14 3.47 28.24
C PHE A 115 4.13 4.39 28.92
N ILE A 116 4.44 4.82 30.15
CA ILE A 116 3.55 5.60 31.01
C ILE A 116 4.29 6.88 31.41
N ASN A 117 3.66 8.03 31.16
CA ASN A 117 4.21 9.37 31.42
C ASN A 117 5.55 9.66 30.71
N GLU A 118 5.84 8.96 29.62
CA GLU A 118 6.89 9.33 28.68
C GLU A 118 6.51 10.59 27.90
N ASN A 119 7.52 11.37 27.47
CA ASN A 119 7.26 12.47 26.55
C ASN A 119 6.73 11.88 25.23
N VAL A 120 5.59 12.38 24.77
CA VAL A 120 4.97 11.99 23.50
C VAL A 120 5.94 12.15 22.32
N GLU A 121 6.81 13.16 22.36
CA GLU A 121 7.85 13.41 21.36
C GLU A 121 8.95 12.32 21.34
N ASN A 122 9.15 11.59 22.43
CA ASN A 122 10.08 10.46 22.51
C ASN A 122 9.50 9.18 21.89
N ILE A 123 8.18 9.06 21.72
CA ILE A 123 7.53 7.80 21.26
C ILE A 123 8.10 7.29 19.91
N PRO A 124 8.42 8.12 18.90
CA PRO A 124 9.08 7.66 17.67
C PRO A 124 10.50 7.10 17.92
N LEU A 125 11.25 7.67 18.86
CA LEU A 125 12.58 7.19 19.24
C LEU A 125 12.51 5.91 20.07
N LEU A 126 11.58 5.82 21.03
CA LEU A 126 11.30 4.62 21.82
C LEU A 126 10.82 3.46 20.94
N ASN A 127 10.03 3.75 19.90
CA ASN A 127 9.73 2.79 18.85
C ASN A 127 11.02 2.27 18.19
N GLN A 128 11.91 3.14 17.71
CA GLN A 128 13.18 2.71 17.11
C GLN A 128 14.03 1.89 18.10
N ILE A 129 14.09 2.27 19.38
CA ILE A 129 14.82 1.53 20.42
C ILE A 129 14.24 0.12 20.59
N VAL A 130 12.92 -0.03 20.78
CA VAL A 130 12.28 -1.36 20.92
C VAL A 130 12.41 -2.19 19.63
N TYR A 131 12.38 -1.56 18.46
CA TYR A 131 12.68 -2.22 17.18
C TYR A 131 14.13 -2.68 17.06
N ASN A 132 15.07 -1.97 17.69
CA ASN A 132 16.50 -2.31 17.69
C ASN A 132 16.85 -3.32 18.81
N GLU A 133 16.20 -3.28 19.97
CA GLU A 133 16.37 -4.31 21.02
C GLU A 133 15.94 -5.69 20.52
N ALA A 134 14.92 -5.77 19.66
CA ALA A 134 14.54 -7.00 18.97
C ALA A 134 15.64 -7.54 18.03
N GLN A 135 16.56 -6.70 17.56
CA GLN A 135 17.73 -7.13 16.77
C GLN A 135 18.76 -7.85 17.66
N SER A 136 18.93 -7.43 18.93
CA SER A 136 19.92 -8.03 19.84
C SER A 136 19.63 -9.53 20.10
N ILE A 137 18.36 -9.90 20.25
CA ILE A 137 17.92 -11.29 20.48
C ILE A 137 18.21 -12.17 19.25
N CYS A 138 18.18 -11.62 18.04
CA CYS A 138 18.56 -12.33 16.82
C CYS A 138 20.08 -12.55 16.72
N MET A 139 20.88 -11.62 17.24
CA MET A 139 22.35 -11.70 17.24
C MET A 139 22.91 -12.76 18.19
N ASP A 140 22.15 -13.20 19.21
CA ASP A 140 22.59 -14.25 20.13
C ASP A 140 22.77 -15.61 19.45
N GLY A 141 22.01 -15.88 18.37
CA GLY A 141 22.24 -17.01 17.47
C GLY A 141 23.43 -16.84 16.51
N ILE A 142 24.06 -15.66 16.47
CA ILE A 142 25.15 -15.29 15.55
C ILE A 142 26.45 -14.94 16.31
N ARG A 143 26.47 -15.06 17.65
CA ARG A 143 27.58 -14.66 18.54
C ARG A 143 28.96 -15.34 18.33
N ASN A 144 29.09 -16.26 17.37
CA ASN A 144 30.38 -16.84 16.99
C ASN A 144 31.17 -16.02 15.95
N PHE A 145 30.68 -14.86 15.50
CA PHE A 145 31.47 -13.94 14.68
C PHE A 145 31.75 -12.57 15.33
N THR A 146 33.04 -12.35 15.58
CA THR A 146 33.73 -11.08 15.92
C THR A 146 33.39 -10.39 17.24
N LYS A 147 34.44 -10.19 18.07
CA LYS A 147 34.45 -9.21 19.16
C LYS A 147 34.66 -7.81 18.58
N LEU A 148 33.82 -6.85 18.94
CA LEU A 148 34.09 -5.42 18.78
C LEU A 148 33.64 -4.67 20.04
N THR A 149 34.45 -3.70 20.47
CA THR A 149 34.19 -2.85 21.65
C THR A 149 33.59 -1.51 21.24
N PRO A 150 32.62 -0.97 21.98
CA PRO A 150 32.05 0.35 21.70
C PRO A 150 33.04 1.47 22.04
N PHE A 151 32.92 2.60 21.35
CA PHE A 151 33.60 3.86 21.63
C PHE A 151 32.56 4.93 22.00
N THR A 152 32.94 5.89 22.85
CA THR A 152 32.13 7.05 23.22
C THR A 152 32.86 8.35 22.89
N SER A 153 32.09 9.39 22.53
CA SER A 153 32.58 10.77 22.45
C SER A 153 31.40 11.74 22.48
N GLU A 154 31.47 12.78 23.30
CA GLU A 154 30.47 13.86 23.38
C GLU A 154 30.86 15.04 22.48
N PHE A 155 29.87 15.75 21.94
CA PHE A 155 30.04 17.12 21.42
C PHE A 155 28.74 17.92 21.60
N TYR A 156 28.86 19.19 22.00
CA TYR A 156 27.75 20.14 22.19
C TYR A 156 27.82 21.29 21.18
N VAL A 157 26.65 21.81 20.77
CA VAL A 157 26.51 23.03 19.93
C VAL A 157 25.39 23.92 20.50
N HIS A 158 25.49 25.24 20.31
CA HIS A 158 24.63 26.23 20.98
C HIS A 158 23.25 26.42 20.31
N LYS A 159 22.25 26.80 21.12
CA LYS A 159 20.80 26.60 20.91
C LYS A 159 20.09 27.39 19.78
N ASN A 160 20.77 28.16 18.94
CA ASN A 160 20.09 29.11 18.05
C ASN A 160 20.67 29.24 16.62
N ILE A 161 21.38 28.23 16.09
CA ILE A 161 21.67 28.12 14.65
C ILE A 161 21.70 26.63 14.28
N HIS A 162 20.97 26.16 13.25
CA HIS A 162 20.98 24.74 12.87
C HIS A 162 21.90 24.45 11.69
N LEU A 163 22.89 23.58 11.91
CA LEU A 163 23.84 23.11 10.89
C LEU A 163 23.18 22.02 10.02
N LEU A 164 23.31 22.11 8.69
CA LEU A 164 22.65 21.24 7.71
C LEU A 164 23.54 20.15 7.13
N THR A 165 24.86 20.35 7.08
CA THR A 165 25.80 19.37 6.50
C THR A 165 27.18 19.42 7.15
N PHE A 166 27.86 18.29 7.20
CA PHE A 166 29.30 18.17 7.48
C PHE A 166 29.89 17.16 6.48
N GLN A 167 30.43 17.62 5.35
CA GLN A 167 30.88 16.72 4.26
C GLN A 167 32.33 16.98 3.86
N MET A 168 33.11 15.90 3.71
CA MET A 168 34.48 15.95 3.23
C MET A 168 34.53 15.76 1.71
N LEU A 169 35.23 16.67 1.02
CA LEU A 169 35.47 16.70 -0.43
C LEU A 169 36.98 16.59 -0.65
N GLY A 170 37.46 15.35 -0.84
CA GLY A 170 38.89 15.06 -0.83
C GLY A 170 39.50 15.30 0.56
N GLN A 171 40.50 16.18 0.65
CA GLN A 171 41.20 16.52 1.90
C GLN A 171 40.65 17.77 2.62
N ARG A 172 39.46 18.28 2.26
CA ARG A 172 38.84 19.47 2.88
C ARG A 172 37.34 19.26 3.15
N LEU A 173 36.73 20.14 3.96
CA LEU A 173 35.42 19.91 4.57
C LEU A 173 34.47 21.12 4.47
N LEU A 174 33.15 20.87 4.40
CA LEU A 174 32.09 21.86 4.09
C LEU A 174 30.94 21.85 5.12
N MET A 175 30.37 23.05 5.43
CA MET A 175 29.31 23.33 6.42
C MET A 175 28.26 24.36 5.92
N ARG A 176 27.01 24.35 6.42
CA ARG A 176 25.84 25.17 5.97
C ARG A 176 24.74 25.35 7.07
N PHE A 177 23.91 26.42 7.09
CA PHE A 177 22.90 26.72 8.15
C PHE A 177 21.61 27.48 7.68
N GLN A 178 20.49 27.55 8.46
CA GLN A 178 19.20 28.29 8.12
C GLN A 178 18.26 28.71 9.34
N PHE A 179 17.24 29.59 9.13
CA PHE A 179 16.22 30.17 10.09
C PHE A 179 14.78 30.44 9.47
N PHE A 180 13.74 30.85 10.27
CA PHE A 180 12.29 31.01 9.86
C PHE A 180 11.38 32.03 10.64
N SER A 181 10.27 32.55 10.00
CA SER A 181 8.93 33.04 10.53
C SER A 181 8.06 33.69 9.39
N GLY A 182 6.72 33.95 9.40
CA GLY A 182 5.54 33.48 10.18
C GLY A 182 4.26 34.41 10.22
N LYS A 183 3.04 33.94 9.80
CA LYS A 183 1.63 34.46 10.04
C LYS A 183 1.20 35.83 9.39
N ASP A 184 -0.08 36.32 9.26
CA ASP A 184 -1.54 35.97 9.44
C ASP A 184 -2.42 37.00 8.60
N LEU A 185 -3.77 37.14 8.47
CA LEU A 185 -5.09 36.60 8.98
C LEU A 185 -6.27 36.82 7.94
N ALA A 186 -7.58 36.99 8.31
CA ALA A 186 -8.78 36.98 7.38
C ALA A 186 -10.08 37.74 7.83
N PHE A 187 -11.13 37.91 6.96
CA PHE A 187 -12.62 37.90 7.24
C PHE A 187 -13.57 38.00 5.98
N ILE A 188 -14.92 38.06 6.15
CA ILE A 188 -16.01 37.70 5.16
C ILE A 188 -17.28 38.63 5.27
N GLU A 189 -18.09 38.83 4.20
CA GLU A 189 -19.56 39.13 4.31
C GLU A 189 -20.43 38.66 3.09
N ASN A 190 -21.76 38.96 3.03
CA ASN A 190 -22.79 38.03 2.50
C ASN A 190 -24.07 38.64 1.83
N ILE A 191 -24.61 37.98 0.77
CA ILE A 191 -26.07 37.86 0.37
C ILE A 191 -26.78 39.18 -0.12
N CYS A 192 -27.71 39.26 -1.10
CA CYS A 192 -28.94 38.48 -1.38
C CYS A 192 -29.46 38.58 -2.85
N PRO A 193 -30.13 37.54 -3.42
CA PRO A 193 -30.73 37.57 -4.76
C PRO A 193 -32.28 37.71 -4.78
N GLN A 194 -32.85 38.55 -5.66
CA GLN A 194 -34.29 38.57 -5.99
C GLN A 194 -34.62 39.39 -7.27
N LYS A 195 -35.75 39.09 -7.92
CA LYS A 195 -36.42 39.84 -9.04
C LYS A 195 -35.90 39.72 -10.50
N ILE A 196 -35.65 38.53 -11.06
CA ILE A 196 -35.44 38.39 -12.54
C ILE A 196 -36.19 37.21 -13.23
N PHE A 197 -37.31 36.72 -12.68
CA PHE A 197 -38.19 35.80 -13.41
C PHE A 197 -39.66 36.19 -13.25
N ASN A 198 -40.26 36.71 -14.31
CA ASN A 198 -41.72 36.97 -14.41
C ASN A 198 -42.27 37.08 -15.85
N TYR A 199 -41.41 37.09 -16.89
CA TYR A 199 -41.83 37.40 -18.27
C TYR A 199 -41.09 36.56 -19.33
N LEU A 200 -41.52 35.31 -19.54
CA LEU A 200 -41.18 34.55 -20.76
C LEU A 200 -42.43 33.91 -21.36
N LYS A 201 -42.51 33.94 -22.70
CA LYS A 201 -43.66 33.48 -23.49
C LYS A 201 -43.11 32.70 -24.70
N ILE A 202 -43.34 31.39 -24.71
CA ILE A 202 -42.74 30.47 -25.68
C ILE A 202 -43.28 30.77 -27.10
N ARG A 203 -42.41 30.72 -28.11
CA ARG A 203 -42.72 31.12 -29.50
C ARG A 203 -42.68 29.99 -30.55
N ASN A 204 -42.03 28.87 -30.27
CA ASN A 204 -41.99 27.66 -31.11
C ASN A 204 -41.60 26.44 -30.26
N MET A 205 -41.86 25.23 -30.77
CA MET A 205 -41.34 23.95 -30.27
C MET A 205 -40.94 23.06 -31.45
N TYR A 206 -39.92 22.21 -31.23
CA TYR A 206 -39.50 21.14 -32.13
C TYR A 206 -39.15 19.91 -31.29
N GLU A 207 -39.24 18.72 -31.88
CA GLU A 207 -38.86 17.48 -31.21
C GLU A 207 -37.34 17.34 -31.09
N THR A 208 -36.87 16.86 -29.93
CA THR A 208 -35.45 16.56 -29.68
C THR A 208 -35.35 15.29 -28.84
N SER A 209 -34.35 14.45 -29.09
CA SER A 209 -33.99 13.38 -28.17
C SER A 209 -33.44 14.01 -26.89
N LEU A 210 -34.08 13.69 -25.75
CA LEU A 210 -33.82 14.33 -24.46
C LEU A 210 -32.34 14.29 -24.02
N ASN A 211 -31.59 13.27 -24.44
CA ASN A 211 -30.17 13.13 -24.14
C ASN A 211 -29.28 14.11 -24.91
N ALA A 212 -29.52 14.32 -26.21
CA ALA A 212 -28.69 15.21 -27.03
C ALA A 212 -28.81 16.67 -26.54
N ALA A 213 -30.04 17.09 -26.20
CA ALA A 213 -30.28 18.36 -25.53
C ALA A 213 -29.54 18.44 -24.17
N HIS A 214 -29.48 17.34 -23.40
CA HIS A 214 -28.80 17.30 -22.10
C HIS A 214 -27.26 17.35 -22.20
N ILE A 215 -26.65 16.69 -23.18
CA ILE A 215 -25.20 16.80 -23.47
C ILE A 215 -24.86 18.25 -23.82
N ILE A 216 -25.61 18.82 -24.76
CA ILE A 216 -25.43 20.19 -25.23
C ILE A 216 -25.67 21.18 -24.07
N GLU A 217 -26.71 21.00 -23.26
CA GLU A 217 -27.00 21.85 -22.09
C GLU A 217 -25.91 21.75 -21.01
N ILE A 218 -25.36 20.56 -20.73
CA ILE A 218 -24.25 20.39 -19.77
C ILE A 218 -23.01 21.15 -20.25
N ILE A 219 -22.61 20.96 -21.51
CA ILE A 219 -21.39 21.57 -22.06
C ILE A 219 -21.58 23.07 -22.24
N GLN A 220 -22.74 23.54 -22.73
CA GLN A 220 -23.02 24.96 -22.90
C GLN A 220 -23.22 25.70 -21.56
N LYS A 221 -23.74 25.07 -20.51
CA LYS A 221 -23.74 25.68 -19.16
C LYS A 221 -22.35 25.74 -18.51
N HIS A 222 -21.37 24.96 -18.99
CA HIS A 222 -19.96 25.17 -18.65
C HIS A 222 -19.34 26.33 -19.48
N LYS A 223 -19.88 26.65 -20.66
CA LYS A 223 -19.47 27.81 -21.48
C LYS A 223 -19.94 29.16 -20.94
N GLU A 224 -20.82 29.23 -19.93
CA GLU A 224 -21.14 30.47 -19.19
C GLU A 224 -20.00 30.88 -18.21
N GLY A 225 -18.77 30.95 -18.71
CA GLY A 225 -17.59 31.38 -17.94
C GLY A 225 -16.25 31.24 -18.67
N ASN A 226 -16.05 30.18 -19.46
CA ASN A 226 -14.77 29.84 -20.10
C ASN A 226 -14.87 29.74 -21.63
N SER A 227 -13.85 30.24 -22.34
CA SER A 227 -13.78 30.29 -23.81
C SER A 227 -12.62 29.46 -24.39
N TYR A 228 -12.43 28.26 -23.87
CA TYR A 228 -11.29 27.38 -24.20
C TYR A 228 -11.76 26.03 -24.73
N ASP A 229 -10.94 25.41 -25.58
CA ASP A 229 -11.13 24.03 -26.02
C ASP A 229 -10.80 23.05 -24.88
N GLN A 230 -11.47 21.90 -24.87
CA GLN A 230 -11.46 20.91 -23.79
C GLN A 230 -10.88 19.56 -24.26
N THR A 231 -10.05 18.90 -23.46
CA THR A 231 -9.38 17.63 -23.82
C THR A 231 -9.78 16.48 -22.91
N VAL A 232 -10.22 15.38 -23.51
CA VAL A 232 -10.51 14.12 -22.82
C VAL A 232 -9.35 13.15 -23.05
N HIS A 233 -8.48 13.05 -22.05
CA HIS A 233 -7.29 12.20 -22.05
C HIS A 233 -7.66 10.76 -21.68
N ILE A 234 -7.70 9.89 -22.69
CA ILE A 234 -7.96 8.46 -22.53
C ILE A 234 -6.65 7.77 -22.17
N ILE A 235 -6.62 7.03 -21.04
CA ILE A 235 -5.41 6.39 -20.51
C ILE A 235 -5.53 4.86 -20.55
N PRO A 236 -4.95 4.19 -21.56
CA PRO A 236 -4.80 2.74 -21.58
C PRO A 236 -3.89 2.24 -20.46
N HIS A 237 -4.39 1.35 -19.62
CA HIS A 237 -3.68 0.72 -18.52
C HIS A 237 -4.20 -0.70 -18.27
N THR A 238 -3.47 -1.47 -17.47
CA THR A 238 -3.95 -2.71 -16.85
C THR A 238 -3.59 -2.67 -15.37
N HIS A 239 -4.36 -3.32 -14.52
CA HIS A 239 -4.04 -3.51 -13.11
C HIS A 239 -3.68 -4.97 -12.89
N ASN A 240 -2.49 -5.26 -12.36
CA ASN A 240 -1.99 -6.63 -12.27
C ASN A 240 -1.54 -6.94 -10.85
N ASP A 241 -2.40 -7.61 -10.09
CA ASP A 241 -2.15 -7.90 -8.68
C ASP A 241 -0.99 -8.85 -8.47
N ALA A 242 -0.05 -8.42 -7.62
CA ALA A 242 1.14 -9.18 -7.26
C ALA A 242 0.81 -10.25 -6.20
N GLY A 243 -0.29 -10.98 -6.39
CA GLY A 243 -0.85 -11.95 -5.48
C GLY A 243 -2.11 -11.46 -4.77
N TRP A 244 -3.24 -12.09 -5.11
CA TRP A 244 -4.58 -11.83 -4.57
C TRP A 244 -5.35 -13.16 -4.44
N LEU A 245 -6.12 -13.56 -5.47
CA LEU A 245 -6.79 -14.88 -5.55
C LEU A 245 -5.85 -16.00 -6.01
N ARG A 246 -4.85 -15.66 -6.83
CA ARG A 246 -3.77 -16.56 -7.30
C ARG A 246 -2.39 -16.05 -6.82
N PRO A 247 -1.34 -16.91 -6.76
CA PRO A 247 0.05 -16.47 -6.63
C PRO A 247 0.54 -15.70 -7.86
N VAL A 248 1.64 -14.95 -7.69
CA VAL A 248 2.31 -14.19 -8.75
C VAL A 248 2.60 -15.05 -9.99
N ASP A 249 3.18 -16.24 -9.84
CA ASP A 249 3.54 -17.07 -10.99
C ASP A 249 2.31 -17.59 -11.76
N GLU A 250 1.20 -17.90 -11.08
CA GLU A 250 -0.04 -18.33 -11.73
C GLU A 250 -0.70 -17.18 -12.49
N TYR A 251 -0.78 -15.97 -11.89
CA TYR A 251 -1.19 -14.75 -12.59
C TYR A 251 -0.26 -14.38 -13.75
N TYR A 252 1.05 -14.64 -13.64
CA TYR A 252 1.98 -14.34 -14.74
C TYR A 252 1.80 -15.28 -15.93
N TYR A 253 1.75 -16.58 -15.68
CA TYR A 253 1.69 -17.61 -16.72
C TYR A 253 0.26 -17.92 -17.21
N GLY A 254 -0.79 -17.41 -16.54
CA GLY A 254 -2.19 -17.74 -16.87
C GLY A 254 -2.56 -19.18 -16.45
N VAL A 255 -1.97 -19.68 -15.36
CA VAL A 255 -2.29 -21.02 -14.85
C VAL A 255 -3.65 -20.94 -14.14
N ASP A 256 -4.59 -21.76 -14.59
CA ASP A 256 -5.94 -21.74 -14.04
C ASP A 256 -6.01 -22.47 -12.69
N GLY A 257 -6.71 -21.85 -11.75
CA GLY A 257 -6.95 -22.37 -10.41
C GLY A 257 -8.42 -22.54 -10.07
N LEU A 258 -9.33 -21.73 -10.64
CA LEU A 258 -10.76 -21.74 -10.27
C LEU A 258 -11.73 -20.95 -11.18
N ASN A 259 -11.25 -20.11 -12.10
CA ASN A 259 -12.00 -19.50 -13.22
C ASN A 259 -11.10 -18.49 -13.96
N GLU A 260 -11.24 -18.44 -15.30
CA GLU A 260 -10.60 -17.51 -16.25
C GLU A 260 -9.06 -17.50 -16.26
N ALA A 261 -8.50 -18.00 -17.37
CA ALA A 261 -7.07 -18.29 -17.55
C ALA A 261 -6.21 -17.05 -17.91
N THR A 262 -6.61 -15.86 -17.46
CA THR A 262 -5.96 -14.59 -17.78
C THR A 262 -4.53 -14.54 -17.25
N GLY A 263 -3.55 -14.24 -18.11
CA GLY A 263 -2.12 -14.24 -17.78
C GLY A 263 -1.39 -12.95 -18.15
N VAL A 264 -0.69 -12.33 -17.19
CA VAL A 264 0.03 -11.05 -17.38
C VAL A 264 1.07 -11.12 -18.50
N LYS A 265 1.66 -12.29 -18.75
CA LYS A 265 2.55 -12.52 -19.90
C LYS A 265 1.85 -12.29 -21.25
N TYR A 266 0.57 -12.65 -21.38
CA TYR A 266 -0.20 -12.43 -22.60
C TYR A 266 -0.57 -10.96 -22.78
N ILE A 267 -0.94 -10.27 -21.70
CA ILE A 267 -1.16 -8.81 -21.67
C ILE A 267 0.07 -8.06 -22.19
N LEU A 268 1.24 -8.30 -21.59
CA LEU A 268 2.48 -7.61 -21.97
C LEU A 268 2.91 -7.93 -23.42
N ASN A 269 2.69 -9.16 -23.89
CA ASN A 269 2.95 -9.54 -25.27
C ASN A 269 2.03 -8.82 -26.28
N SER A 270 0.72 -8.74 -26.02
CA SER A 270 -0.24 -8.14 -26.95
C SER A 270 -0.18 -6.60 -26.92
N VAL A 271 0.00 -5.99 -25.75
CA VAL A 271 0.28 -4.54 -25.63
C VAL A 271 1.56 -4.16 -26.37
N TYR A 272 2.63 -4.94 -26.26
CA TYR A 272 3.85 -4.73 -27.04
C TYR A 272 3.59 -4.78 -28.55
N ALA A 273 2.80 -5.75 -29.04
CA ALA A 273 2.48 -5.88 -30.45
C ALA A 273 1.69 -4.66 -30.98
N GLU A 274 0.63 -4.24 -30.29
CA GLU A 274 -0.20 -3.10 -30.69
C GLU A 274 0.56 -1.77 -30.64
N LEU A 275 1.40 -1.57 -29.63
CA LEU A 275 2.29 -0.41 -29.57
C LEU A 275 3.30 -0.41 -30.73
N MET A 276 3.82 -1.57 -31.16
CA MET A 276 4.69 -1.64 -32.33
C MET A 276 3.94 -1.46 -33.66
N PHE A 277 2.63 -1.75 -33.71
CA PHE A 277 1.80 -1.66 -34.91
C PHE A 277 1.32 -0.23 -35.21
N ASN A 278 0.58 0.41 -34.29
CA ASN A 278 0.03 1.76 -34.48
C ASN A 278 0.83 2.78 -33.67
N GLN A 279 1.36 3.82 -34.31
CA GLN A 279 2.22 4.82 -33.65
C GLN A 279 1.47 5.76 -32.70
N ASN A 280 0.15 5.88 -32.81
CA ASN A 280 -0.66 6.77 -31.97
C ASN A 280 -0.98 6.18 -30.59
N PHE A 281 -0.90 4.86 -30.42
CA PHE A 281 -1.21 4.21 -29.16
C PHE A 281 -0.16 4.55 -28.08
N LYS A 282 -0.62 4.79 -26.87
CA LYS A 282 0.18 4.88 -25.64
C LYS A 282 -0.36 3.90 -24.61
N PHE A 283 0.46 3.48 -23.65
CA PHE A 283 0.07 2.61 -22.54
C PHE A 283 0.86 2.93 -21.26
N VAL A 284 0.25 2.72 -20.09
CA VAL A 284 0.94 2.82 -18.79
C VAL A 284 0.94 1.52 -18.01
N TYR A 285 2.04 1.26 -17.28
CA TYR A 285 2.25 0.04 -16.50
C TYR A 285 2.83 0.32 -15.12
N CYS A 286 2.42 -0.44 -14.09
CA CYS A 286 2.75 -0.14 -12.69
C CYS A 286 3.64 -1.20 -12.01
N GLU A 287 3.27 -2.48 -12.06
CA GLU A 287 3.79 -3.52 -11.16
C GLU A 287 5.09 -4.16 -11.69
N ILE A 288 6.23 -3.60 -11.30
CA ILE A 288 7.54 -3.95 -11.87
C ILE A 288 7.98 -5.39 -11.59
N VAL A 289 7.41 -6.09 -10.60
CA VAL A 289 7.58 -7.54 -10.41
C VAL A 289 7.21 -8.34 -11.68
N PHE A 290 6.08 -8.03 -12.31
CA PHE A 290 5.65 -8.71 -13.53
C PHE A 290 6.44 -8.25 -14.74
N PHE A 291 6.66 -6.93 -14.87
CA PHE A 291 7.39 -6.38 -16.00
C PHE A 291 8.85 -6.88 -16.08
N SER A 292 9.54 -6.97 -14.94
CA SER A 292 10.92 -7.48 -14.88
C SER A 292 11.00 -8.98 -15.17
N LYS A 293 10.03 -9.77 -14.67
CA LYS A 293 9.89 -11.20 -15.03
C LYS A 293 9.68 -11.37 -16.54
N TRP A 294 8.79 -10.58 -17.14
CA TRP A 294 8.56 -10.56 -18.59
C TRP A 294 9.79 -10.14 -19.38
N TRP A 295 10.43 -9.05 -18.98
CA TRP A 295 11.63 -8.49 -19.62
C TRP A 295 12.77 -9.51 -19.71
N ASN A 296 12.97 -10.29 -18.66
CA ASN A 296 14.00 -11.33 -18.57
C ASN A 296 13.72 -12.55 -19.47
N GLU A 297 12.47 -12.76 -19.90
CA GLU A 297 12.10 -13.77 -20.89
C GLU A 297 12.23 -13.27 -22.35
N GLN A 298 12.50 -11.97 -22.58
CA GLN A 298 12.54 -11.37 -23.92
C GLN A 298 13.91 -11.46 -24.61
N ASN A 299 13.88 -11.62 -25.94
CA ASN A 299 15.07 -11.52 -26.79
C ASN A 299 15.52 -10.06 -27.01
N TYR A 300 16.76 -9.89 -27.47
CA TYR A 300 17.39 -8.58 -27.67
C TYR A 300 16.62 -7.63 -28.61
N THR A 301 15.93 -8.16 -29.63
CA THR A 301 15.11 -7.36 -30.55
C THR A 301 13.89 -6.77 -29.85
N ILE A 302 13.14 -7.60 -29.11
CA ILE A 302 11.99 -7.14 -28.31
C ILE A 302 12.45 -6.16 -27.23
N GLN A 303 13.55 -6.46 -26.53
CA GLN A 303 14.12 -5.57 -25.52
C GLN A 303 14.51 -4.19 -26.09
N ASN A 304 15.09 -4.13 -27.29
CA ASN A 304 15.41 -2.87 -27.96
C ASN A 304 14.15 -2.12 -28.43
N ASN A 305 13.14 -2.83 -28.95
CA ASN A 305 11.87 -2.22 -29.36
C ASN A 305 11.11 -1.64 -28.16
N VAL A 306 11.10 -2.34 -27.01
CA VAL A 306 10.53 -1.84 -25.75
C VAL A 306 11.31 -0.61 -25.24
N LYS A 307 12.65 -0.62 -25.31
CA LYS A 307 13.46 0.58 -25.01
C LYS A 307 13.13 1.75 -25.93
N TYR A 308 12.84 1.51 -27.21
CA TYR A 308 12.35 2.53 -28.13
C TYR A 308 10.96 3.03 -27.73
N LEU A 309 10.00 2.16 -27.40
CA LEU A 309 8.66 2.57 -26.94
C LEU A 309 8.72 3.42 -25.66
N VAL A 310 9.57 3.06 -24.70
CA VAL A 310 9.80 3.85 -23.47
C VAL A 310 10.47 5.19 -23.77
N LYS A 311 11.51 5.21 -24.61
CA LYS A 311 12.23 6.44 -24.99
C LYS A 311 11.33 7.46 -25.72
N ASN A 312 10.34 7.00 -26.47
CA ASN A 312 9.38 7.85 -27.19
C ASN A 312 8.09 8.08 -26.38
N GLU A 313 8.08 7.80 -25.07
CA GLU A 313 6.96 8.02 -24.14
C GLU A 313 5.66 7.28 -24.51
N ARG A 314 5.75 6.22 -25.32
CA ARG A 314 4.62 5.40 -25.79
C ARG A 314 4.28 4.25 -24.85
N LEU A 315 5.28 3.74 -24.14
CA LEU A 315 5.10 2.93 -22.94
C LEU A 315 5.68 3.72 -21.75
N ARG A 316 4.87 4.05 -20.75
CA ARG A 316 5.36 4.75 -19.55
C ARG A 316 5.11 3.96 -18.28
N PHE A 317 6.14 3.89 -17.43
CA PHE A 317 5.96 3.43 -16.06
C PHE A 317 5.23 4.50 -15.24
N VAL A 318 4.40 4.05 -14.30
CA VAL A 318 3.71 4.86 -13.28
C VAL A 318 3.84 4.16 -11.93
N GLY A 319 3.98 4.91 -10.83
CA GLY A 319 4.38 4.35 -9.53
C GLY A 319 5.84 3.86 -9.52
N GLY A 320 6.10 2.75 -10.20
CA GLY A 320 7.44 2.19 -10.44
C GLY A 320 8.05 1.46 -9.24
N GLY A 321 7.24 1.10 -8.24
CA GLY A 321 7.63 0.14 -7.22
C GLY A 321 7.63 -1.29 -7.77
N TRP A 322 8.20 -2.21 -6.99
CA TRP A 322 8.06 -3.64 -7.26
C TRP A 322 6.58 -4.06 -7.34
N VAL A 323 5.75 -3.47 -6.49
CA VAL A 323 4.29 -3.67 -6.40
C VAL A 323 3.56 -2.35 -6.13
N MET A 324 2.25 -2.31 -6.37
CA MET A 324 1.36 -1.31 -5.77
C MET A 324 1.13 -1.69 -4.30
N ASN A 325 1.79 -1.01 -3.36
CA ASN A 325 1.75 -1.37 -1.95
C ASN A 325 0.51 -0.84 -1.22
N ASP A 326 0.06 -1.55 -0.18
CA ASP A 326 -0.93 -1.00 0.75
C ASP A 326 -0.39 0.23 1.49
N GLU A 327 -1.30 1.11 1.91
CA GLU A 327 -1.02 2.38 2.55
C GLU A 327 -1.43 2.45 4.04
N ALA A 328 -2.00 1.39 4.62
CA ALA A 328 -2.53 1.41 5.99
C ALA A 328 -1.74 0.54 6.99
N VAL A 329 -1.25 -0.64 6.57
CA VAL A 329 -0.62 -1.66 7.41
C VAL A 329 0.86 -1.93 7.08
N THR A 330 1.38 -1.34 6.00
CA THR A 330 2.81 -1.35 5.64
C THR A 330 3.67 -0.50 6.58
N HIS A 331 4.99 -0.65 6.50
CA HIS A 331 5.96 0.18 7.23
C HIS A 331 6.84 0.95 6.25
N TYR A 332 7.17 2.22 6.56
CA TYR A 332 7.85 3.12 5.62
C TYR A 332 9.20 2.59 5.11
N SER A 333 9.94 1.83 5.92
CA SER A 333 11.18 1.17 5.47
C SER A 333 10.94 0.20 4.31
N ASP A 334 9.83 -0.53 4.38
CA ASP A 334 9.52 -1.63 3.48
C ASP A 334 8.88 -1.07 2.19
N VAL A 335 8.12 0.02 2.31
CA VAL A 335 7.69 0.87 1.18
C VAL A 335 8.89 1.50 0.47
N ILE A 336 9.89 1.99 1.21
CA ILE A 336 11.12 2.54 0.60
C ILE A 336 11.92 1.45 -0.11
N ASP A 337 12.08 0.27 0.48
CA ASP A 337 12.78 -0.85 -0.16
C ASP A 337 12.04 -1.35 -1.42
N GLN A 338 10.72 -1.56 -1.36
CA GLN A 338 9.94 -2.04 -2.52
C GLN A 338 9.98 -1.04 -3.68
N MET A 339 9.86 0.25 -3.37
CA MET A 339 10.00 1.33 -4.35
C MET A 339 11.43 1.42 -4.90
N THR A 340 12.44 1.17 -4.08
CA THR A 340 13.86 1.22 -4.49
C THR A 340 14.19 0.13 -5.52
N ILE A 341 13.71 -1.11 -5.33
CA ILE A 341 13.97 -2.22 -6.27
C ILE A 341 13.38 -1.92 -7.65
N GLY A 342 12.09 -1.57 -7.71
CA GLY A 342 11.40 -1.24 -8.96
C GLY A 342 12.03 -0.05 -9.68
N ARG A 343 12.31 1.04 -8.96
CA ARG A 343 12.92 2.26 -9.53
C ARG A 343 14.37 2.01 -9.99
N LEU A 344 15.13 1.15 -9.31
CA LEU A 344 16.46 0.72 -9.77
C LEU A 344 16.39 -0.17 -11.01
N PHE A 345 15.46 -1.13 -11.08
CA PHE A 345 15.24 -1.93 -12.29
C PHE A 345 14.92 -1.03 -13.50
N ILE A 346 13.99 -0.09 -13.36
CA ILE A 346 13.64 0.88 -14.42
C ILE A 346 14.88 1.69 -14.82
N LYS A 347 15.57 2.30 -13.84
CA LYS A 347 16.74 3.15 -14.07
C LYS A 347 17.86 2.42 -14.81
N ASN A 348 18.17 1.19 -14.41
CA ASN A 348 19.26 0.41 -14.97
C ASN A 348 18.93 -0.15 -16.37
N THR A 349 17.64 -0.42 -16.64
CA THR A 349 17.20 -1.02 -17.91
C THR A 349 16.87 0.03 -18.98
N PHE A 350 16.30 1.18 -18.58
CA PHE A 350 15.74 2.20 -19.49
C PHE A 350 16.34 3.61 -19.33
N GLY A 351 17.18 3.84 -18.31
CA GLY A 351 17.75 5.15 -18.00
C GLY A 351 16.93 5.94 -16.97
N ILE A 352 17.47 7.07 -16.52
CA ILE A 352 16.88 7.87 -15.44
C ILE A 352 15.54 8.53 -15.84
N GLU A 353 15.40 8.97 -17.09
CA GLU A 353 14.18 9.61 -17.61
C GLU A 353 12.94 8.68 -17.62
N ALA A 354 13.16 7.37 -17.58
CA ALA A 354 12.09 6.38 -17.50
C ALA A 354 11.54 6.17 -16.08
N VAL A 355 12.26 6.66 -15.04
CA VAL A 355 11.86 6.49 -13.63
C VAL A 355 10.68 7.42 -13.32
N PRO A 356 9.52 6.91 -12.86
CA PRO A 356 8.30 7.71 -12.79
C PRO A 356 8.32 8.81 -11.73
N SER A 357 7.82 10.00 -12.10
CA SER A 357 7.47 11.11 -11.20
C SER A 357 6.02 11.10 -10.72
N ILE A 358 5.21 10.16 -11.22
CA ILE A 358 3.79 10.02 -10.87
C ILE A 358 3.64 8.80 -9.96
N ALA A 359 3.01 8.99 -8.79
CA ALA A 359 2.53 7.89 -7.95
C ALA A 359 1.20 7.37 -8.50
N TRP A 360 1.05 6.05 -8.55
CA TRP A 360 -0.13 5.37 -9.05
C TRP A 360 -0.60 4.40 -7.97
N GLN A 361 -1.69 4.74 -7.30
CA GLN A 361 -2.24 4.02 -6.14
C GLN A 361 -3.75 3.92 -6.33
N ILE A 362 -4.18 3.20 -7.36
CA ILE A 362 -5.60 3.10 -7.70
C ILE A 362 -6.36 2.14 -6.76
N ASP A 363 -5.71 1.15 -6.15
CA ASP A 363 -6.42 0.14 -5.35
C ASP A 363 -6.09 -0.05 -3.84
N PRO A 364 -5.09 0.61 -3.22
CA PRO A 364 -4.97 0.59 -1.76
C PRO A 364 -6.25 1.05 -1.05
N PHE A 365 -6.64 0.37 0.02
CA PHE A 365 -7.95 0.51 0.68
C PHE A 365 -8.01 1.75 1.62
N GLY A 366 -7.84 2.92 1.03
CA GLY A 366 -7.64 4.21 1.69
C GLY A 366 -6.17 4.63 1.67
N HIS A 367 -5.93 5.93 1.50
CA HIS A 367 -4.58 6.50 1.29
C HIS A 367 -4.09 7.30 2.49
N SER A 368 -2.76 7.38 2.64
CA SER A 368 -2.13 7.88 3.85
C SER A 368 -1.20 9.07 3.66
N VAL A 369 -1.21 10.00 4.62
CA VAL A 369 -0.31 11.16 4.65
C VAL A 369 1.16 10.74 4.72
N SER A 370 1.46 9.58 5.31
CA SER A 370 2.84 9.04 5.28
C SER A 370 3.25 8.61 3.88
N SER A 371 2.37 7.95 3.12
CA SER A 371 2.64 7.55 1.73
C SER A 371 2.93 8.76 0.86
N ILE A 372 2.14 9.83 1.01
CA ILE A 372 2.28 11.08 0.25
C ILE A 372 3.64 11.72 0.49
N LEU A 373 4.07 11.81 1.75
CA LEU A 373 5.41 12.30 2.11
C LEU A 373 6.53 11.40 1.54
N ILE A 374 6.36 10.06 1.60
CA ILE A 374 7.33 9.11 1.03
C ILE A 374 7.44 9.31 -0.50
N PHE A 375 6.32 9.50 -1.21
CA PHE A 375 6.32 9.78 -2.64
C PHE A 375 6.98 11.14 -2.97
N GLN A 376 6.72 12.20 -2.19
CA GLN A 376 7.43 13.48 -2.33
C GLN A 376 8.95 13.31 -2.15
N MET A 377 9.38 12.55 -1.12
CA MET A 377 10.80 12.23 -0.87
C MET A 377 11.45 11.37 -1.98
N MET A 378 10.65 10.76 -2.86
CA MET A 378 11.10 10.02 -4.05
C MET A 378 11.06 10.84 -5.35
N ASN A 379 10.85 12.17 -5.25
CA ASN A 379 10.58 13.10 -6.36
C ASN A 379 9.36 12.71 -7.20
N MET A 380 8.33 12.14 -6.55
CA MET A 380 7.07 11.80 -7.19
C MET A 380 6.03 12.86 -6.85
N ASN A 381 6.02 13.92 -7.64
CA ASN A 381 5.30 15.17 -7.38
C ASN A 381 3.79 15.08 -7.63
N ASP A 382 3.35 14.08 -8.41
CA ASP A 382 1.95 13.90 -8.79
C ASP A 382 1.41 12.56 -8.22
N LEU A 383 0.12 12.46 -7.90
CA LEU A 383 -0.53 11.23 -7.43
C LEU A 383 -1.83 10.97 -8.20
N VAL A 384 -1.97 9.80 -8.81
CA VAL A 384 -3.26 9.29 -9.32
C VAL A 384 -3.74 8.18 -8.39
N HIS A 385 -4.99 8.31 -7.94
CA HIS A 385 -5.57 7.40 -6.95
C HIS A 385 -7.12 7.39 -7.01
N TRP A 386 -7.78 6.56 -6.20
CA TRP A 386 -9.21 6.27 -6.33
C TRP A 386 -9.98 6.12 -5.01
N ARG A 387 -9.51 5.25 -4.11
CA ARG A 387 -10.29 4.71 -2.99
C ARG A 387 -10.32 5.65 -1.78
N ILE A 388 -11.08 6.74 -1.90
CA ILE A 388 -11.33 7.70 -0.83
C ILE A 388 -12.65 7.45 -0.09
N PRO A 389 -12.76 7.80 1.21
CA PRO A 389 -14.01 7.74 1.96
C PRO A 389 -15.12 8.60 1.33
N GLU A 390 -16.36 8.15 1.44
CA GLU A 390 -17.55 8.84 0.90
C GLU A 390 -17.71 10.27 1.47
N LYS A 391 -17.26 10.51 2.71
CA LYS A 391 -17.19 11.84 3.34
C LYS A 391 -16.19 12.78 2.65
N PHE A 392 -15.11 12.26 2.07
CA PHE A 392 -14.12 13.04 1.30
C PHE A 392 -14.69 13.32 -0.10
N GLU A 393 -15.20 12.30 -0.79
CA GLU A 393 -15.89 12.45 -2.08
C GLU A 393 -17.04 13.47 -2.02
N LYS A 394 -17.83 13.50 -0.94
CA LYS A 394 -18.87 14.52 -0.72
C LYS A 394 -18.32 15.94 -0.53
N LYS A 395 -17.09 16.13 0.00
CA LYS A 395 -16.42 17.45 0.02
C LYS A 395 -15.99 17.87 -1.39
N LEU A 396 -15.39 16.94 -2.16
CA LEU A 396 -14.90 17.16 -3.51
C LEU A 396 -16.05 17.52 -4.48
N ASN A 397 -17.07 16.66 -4.55
CA ASN A 397 -18.27 16.87 -5.36
C ASN A 397 -19.01 18.17 -5.00
N LYS A 398 -19.11 18.55 -3.71
CA LYS A 398 -19.74 19.83 -3.31
C LYS A 398 -19.00 21.06 -3.85
N ASN A 399 -17.70 20.94 -4.10
CA ASN A 399 -16.86 22.04 -4.57
C ASN A 399 -16.72 22.07 -6.10
N ASN A 400 -17.30 21.11 -6.83
CA ASN A 400 -17.01 20.78 -8.23
C ASN A 400 -15.48 20.65 -8.47
N VAL A 401 -14.85 19.70 -7.78
CA VAL A 401 -13.41 19.43 -7.93
C VAL A 401 -13.15 17.93 -7.94
N VAL A 402 -12.31 17.50 -8.90
CA VAL A 402 -11.82 16.13 -9.04
C VAL A 402 -10.34 16.02 -8.62
N ASP A 403 -9.56 17.07 -8.85
CA ASP A 403 -8.11 17.12 -8.58
C ASP A 403 -7.78 18.21 -7.54
N TYR A 404 -6.95 17.88 -6.57
CA TYR A 404 -6.73 18.70 -5.38
C TYR A 404 -5.28 18.64 -4.88
N ASP A 405 -4.83 19.66 -4.15
CA ASP A 405 -3.52 19.65 -3.49
C ASP A 405 -3.64 18.89 -2.16
N TRP A 406 -3.01 17.72 -2.05
CA TRP A 406 -2.92 16.97 -0.79
C TRP A 406 -1.70 17.42 0.02
N LYS A 407 -1.78 18.65 0.54
CA LYS A 407 -0.79 19.29 1.41
C LYS A 407 0.61 19.30 0.79
N SER A 408 0.80 20.15 -0.23
CA SER A 408 1.97 20.31 -1.11
C SER A 408 2.18 19.19 -2.15
N LYS A 409 1.11 18.53 -2.60
CA LYS A 409 1.17 17.52 -3.67
C LYS A 409 -0.11 17.45 -4.51
N ASP A 410 0.00 17.72 -5.81
CA ASP A 410 -1.10 17.57 -6.76
C ASP A 410 -1.59 16.11 -6.83
N SER A 411 -2.87 15.91 -6.51
CA SER A 411 -3.53 14.61 -6.38
C SER A 411 -4.80 14.57 -7.22
N TYR A 412 -4.85 13.62 -8.15
CA TYR A 412 -5.83 13.52 -9.22
C TYR A 412 -6.71 12.29 -8.98
N THR A 413 -8.02 12.46 -8.76
CA THR A 413 -8.92 11.32 -8.54
C THR A 413 -9.49 10.82 -9.85
N SER A 414 -8.93 9.73 -10.37
CA SER A 414 -9.38 9.15 -11.63
C SER A 414 -10.57 8.21 -11.45
N LYS A 415 -11.52 8.53 -10.54
CA LYS A 415 -12.61 7.66 -10.01
C LYS A 415 -13.69 7.26 -11.05
N PHE A 416 -13.33 7.35 -12.33
CA PHE A 416 -14.19 7.28 -13.50
C PHE A 416 -13.45 6.51 -14.61
N GLN A 417 -13.28 5.21 -14.34
CA GLN A 417 -12.82 4.16 -15.23
C GLN A 417 -13.93 3.83 -16.24
N PHE A 418 -13.57 3.79 -17.52
CA PHE A 418 -14.44 3.26 -18.56
C PHE A 418 -14.02 1.82 -18.86
N ASP A 419 -14.66 0.86 -18.18
CA ASP A 419 -14.42 -0.57 -18.36
C ASP A 419 -14.90 -1.00 -19.75
N PHE A 420 -13.95 -1.12 -20.68
CA PHE A 420 -14.21 -1.51 -22.07
C PHE A 420 -14.43 -3.02 -22.24
N GLU A 421 -14.07 -3.85 -21.27
CA GLU A 421 -14.20 -5.30 -21.42
C GLU A 421 -15.63 -5.78 -21.18
N ARG A 422 -16.40 -5.04 -20.37
CA ARG A 422 -17.87 -5.20 -20.25
C ARG A 422 -18.66 -4.78 -21.48
N TYR A 423 -18.09 -4.01 -22.42
CA TYR A 423 -18.77 -3.64 -23.65
C TYR A 423 -18.49 -4.66 -24.76
N ALA A 424 -19.56 -5.06 -25.45
CA ALA A 424 -19.46 -5.81 -26.70
C ALA A 424 -18.72 -4.98 -27.76
N ALA A 425 -18.17 -5.65 -28.78
CA ALA A 425 -17.46 -4.99 -29.87
C ALA A 425 -18.30 -3.88 -30.53
N ILE A 426 -17.65 -2.78 -30.93
CA ILE A 426 -18.31 -1.65 -31.60
C ILE A 426 -18.63 -2.05 -33.04
N VAL A 427 -19.93 -2.24 -33.28
CA VAL A 427 -20.54 -2.52 -34.57
C VAL A 427 -21.02 -1.20 -35.16
N ASP A 428 -20.30 -0.77 -36.19
CA ASP A 428 -20.47 0.46 -36.97
C ASP A 428 -21.20 0.24 -38.31
N ASP A 429 -21.42 -1.02 -38.72
CA ASP A 429 -22.32 -1.36 -39.83
C ASP A 429 -23.78 -1.09 -39.46
N LYS A 430 -24.35 -0.02 -40.04
CA LYS A 430 -25.74 0.41 -39.84
C LYS A 430 -26.79 -0.56 -40.41
N HIS A 431 -26.38 -1.60 -41.15
CA HIS A 431 -27.26 -2.66 -41.62
C HIS A 431 -27.23 -3.91 -40.74
N SER A 432 -26.30 -3.99 -39.77
CA SER A 432 -26.24 -5.08 -38.80
C SER A 432 -27.33 -4.96 -37.75
N SER A 433 -28.00 -6.07 -37.44
CA SER A 433 -28.94 -6.18 -36.31
C SER A 433 -28.25 -6.03 -34.94
N SER A 434 -26.92 -5.99 -34.90
CA SER A 434 -26.11 -5.76 -33.70
C SER A 434 -25.46 -4.37 -33.65
N TYR A 435 -25.86 -3.45 -34.54
CA TYR A 435 -25.37 -2.07 -34.55
C TYR A 435 -25.53 -1.39 -33.19
N ASN A 436 -24.43 -0.88 -32.63
CA ASN A 436 -24.38 -0.32 -31.28
C ASN A 436 -23.54 0.97 -31.19
N LEU A 437 -22.88 1.38 -32.28
CA LEU A 437 -21.95 2.52 -32.30
C LEU A 437 -22.53 3.79 -31.69
N ASP A 438 -23.67 4.27 -32.20
CA ASP A 438 -24.24 5.57 -31.79
C ASP A 438 -24.51 5.59 -30.28
N SER A 439 -25.03 4.50 -29.71
CA SER A 439 -25.32 4.40 -28.26
C SER A 439 -24.06 4.29 -27.40
N ILE A 440 -22.99 3.65 -27.88
CA ILE A 440 -21.70 3.58 -27.16
C ILE A 440 -21.01 4.95 -27.17
N VAL A 441 -21.02 5.65 -28.32
CA VAL A 441 -20.46 7.00 -28.46
C VAL A 441 -21.27 8.01 -27.64
N GLU A 442 -22.60 7.96 -27.70
CA GLU A 442 -23.48 8.81 -26.88
C GLU A 442 -23.24 8.58 -25.38
N TYR A 443 -23.14 7.33 -24.93
CA TYR A 443 -22.85 7.01 -23.53
C TYR A 443 -21.47 7.52 -23.11
N PHE A 444 -20.44 7.35 -23.93
CA PHE A 444 -19.09 7.86 -23.66
C PHE A 444 -19.04 9.40 -23.62
N MET A 445 -19.76 10.09 -24.52
CA MET A 445 -19.85 11.55 -24.54
C MET A 445 -20.69 12.10 -23.38
N LEU A 446 -21.74 11.39 -22.94
CA LEU A 446 -22.46 11.70 -21.69
C LEU A 446 -21.54 11.54 -20.47
N TYR A 447 -20.70 10.50 -20.46
CA TYR A 447 -19.76 10.21 -19.39
C TYR A 447 -18.66 11.28 -19.30
N SER A 448 -18.02 11.63 -20.42
CA SER A 448 -17.01 12.69 -20.47
C SER A 448 -17.60 14.07 -20.13
N ALA A 449 -18.80 14.41 -20.63
CA ALA A 449 -19.49 15.66 -20.28
C ALA A 449 -19.80 15.74 -18.78
N LYS A 450 -20.16 14.62 -18.14
CA LYS A 450 -20.33 14.53 -16.68
C LYS A 450 -19.01 14.75 -15.92
N MET A 451 -17.87 14.33 -16.47
CA MET A 451 -16.55 14.61 -15.88
C MET A 451 -16.17 16.08 -16.04
N LEU A 452 -16.28 16.62 -17.25
CA LEU A 452 -16.00 18.03 -17.58
C LEU A 452 -16.86 18.98 -16.72
N LYS A 453 -18.11 18.62 -16.41
CA LYS A 453 -18.99 19.35 -15.49
C LYS A 453 -18.52 19.35 -14.03
N ASN A 454 -17.87 18.28 -13.59
CA ASN A 454 -17.46 18.07 -12.20
C ASN A 454 -16.06 18.62 -11.89
N THR A 455 -15.26 18.95 -12.90
CA THR A 455 -13.99 19.66 -12.76
C THR A 455 -14.13 21.17 -12.97
N LYS A 456 -13.09 21.94 -12.63
CA LYS A 456 -12.94 23.37 -12.94
C LYS A 456 -11.98 23.62 -14.11
N PHE A 457 -11.42 22.56 -14.67
CA PHE A 457 -10.36 22.60 -15.66
C PHE A 457 -10.92 22.22 -17.02
N ASN A 458 -10.28 22.68 -18.09
CA ASN A 458 -10.75 22.38 -19.45
C ASN A 458 -10.62 20.89 -19.80
N ASP A 459 -9.72 20.16 -19.11
CA ASP A 459 -9.35 18.80 -19.45
C ASP A 459 -9.74 17.80 -18.35
N VAL A 460 -9.98 16.55 -18.74
CA VAL A 460 -10.26 15.42 -17.85
C VAL A 460 -9.51 14.15 -18.27
N MET A 461 -9.20 13.31 -17.29
CA MET A 461 -8.55 12.01 -17.51
C MET A 461 -9.54 10.87 -17.31
N ILE A 462 -9.60 9.95 -18.27
CA ILE A 462 -10.45 8.74 -18.22
C ILE A 462 -9.56 7.51 -18.41
N PRO A 463 -9.27 6.74 -17.34
CA PRO A 463 -8.63 5.45 -17.46
C PRO A 463 -9.50 4.45 -18.23
N ILE A 464 -8.90 3.71 -19.15
CA ILE A 464 -9.51 2.58 -19.86
C ILE A 464 -8.65 1.35 -19.57
N GLY A 465 -9.30 0.27 -19.13
CA GLY A 465 -8.66 -0.90 -18.52
C GLY A 465 -9.12 -1.14 -17.09
N GLY A 466 -8.46 -2.06 -16.40
CA GLY A 466 -8.77 -2.56 -15.05
C GLY A 466 -8.04 -3.88 -14.77
N ASP A 467 -8.54 -4.63 -13.80
CA ASP A 467 -8.04 -5.91 -13.30
C ASP A 467 -7.74 -6.89 -14.45
N PHE A 468 -6.46 -7.19 -14.69
CA PHE A 468 -5.92 -8.11 -15.71
C PHE A 468 -6.39 -7.90 -17.15
N THR A 469 -7.00 -6.74 -17.44
CA THR A 469 -7.43 -6.31 -18.78
C THR A 469 -6.26 -6.17 -19.77
N TYR A 470 -6.58 -6.03 -21.07
CA TYR A 470 -5.63 -5.97 -22.20
C TYR A 470 -4.92 -7.28 -22.54
N GLU A 471 -5.38 -8.45 -22.08
CA GLU A 471 -4.86 -9.75 -22.54
C GLU A 471 -4.92 -9.87 -24.07
N ASN A 472 -6.05 -9.46 -24.66
CA ASN A 472 -6.17 -9.16 -26.08
C ASN A 472 -6.19 -7.63 -26.29
N ALA A 473 -5.01 -7.00 -26.22
CA ALA A 473 -4.87 -5.56 -26.41
C ALA A 473 -5.44 -5.07 -27.76
N HIS A 474 -5.33 -5.88 -28.83
CA HIS A 474 -5.86 -5.55 -30.16
C HIS A 474 -7.36 -5.29 -30.14
N LYS A 475 -8.13 -6.17 -29.49
CA LYS A 475 -9.58 -5.99 -29.27
C LYS A 475 -9.87 -4.62 -28.64
N ILE A 476 -9.12 -4.24 -27.60
CA ILE A 476 -9.42 -3.01 -26.84
C ILE A 476 -8.99 -1.78 -27.62
N PHE A 477 -7.75 -1.74 -28.12
CA PHE A 477 -7.24 -0.59 -28.89
C PHE A 477 -8.07 -0.31 -30.15
N TYR A 478 -8.49 -1.34 -30.89
CA TYR A 478 -9.37 -1.19 -32.06
C TYR A 478 -10.72 -0.52 -31.72
N ASN A 479 -11.34 -0.91 -30.60
CA ASN A 479 -12.61 -0.31 -30.17
C ASN A 479 -12.42 1.09 -29.57
N VAL A 480 -11.32 1.34 -28.84
CA VAL A 480 -10.97 2.68 -28.33
C VAL A 480 -10.70 3.65 -29.49
N GLU A 481 -10.00 3.22 -30.55
CA GLU A 481 -9.73 4.04 -31.73
C GLU A 481 -11.03 4.40 -32.48
N LYS A 482 -11.95 3.44 -32.69
CA LYS A 482 -13.30 3.73 -33.21
C LYS A 482 -14.05 4.73 -32.34
N MET A 483 -14.13 4.50 -31.03
CA MET A 483 -14.86 5.37 -30.11
C MET A 483 -14.33 6.81 -30.14
N ILE A 484 -13.01 6.98 -30.13
CA ILE A 484 -12.34 8.29 -30.24
C ILE A 484 -12.69 8.96 -31.57
N TYR A 485 -12.59 8.24 -32.68
CA TYR A 485 -12.88 8.77 -34.01
C TYR A 485 -14.31 9.31 -34.12
N TYR A 486 -15.31 8.52 -33.72
CA TYR A 486 -16.70 8.95 -33.78
C TYR A 486 -17.07 10.01 -32.73
N ALA A 487 -16.51 9.95 -31.51
CA ALA A 487 -16.74 11.00 -30.50
C ALA A 487 -16.17 12.37 -30.92
N ASN A 488 -15.04 12.39 -31.63
CA ASN A 488 -14.50 13.62 -32.24
C ASN A 488 -15.38 14.14 -33.38
N ILE A 489 -15.91 13.26 -34.25
CA ILE A 489 -16.84 13.66 -35.32
C ILE A 489 -18.12 14.27 -34.74
N GLU A 490 -18.72 13.63 -33.75
CA GLU A 490 -19.94 14.11 -33.09
C GLU A 490 -19.68 15.42 -32.30
N SER A 491 -18.50 15.57 -31.69
CA SER A 491 -18.07 16.83 -31.06
C SER A 491 -17.97 18.00 -32.04
N LEU A 492 -17.40 17.77 -33.23
CA LEU A 492 -17.33 18.77 -34.30
C LEU A 492 -18.73 19.10 -34.85
N LYS A 493 -19.54 18.08 -35.13
CA LYS A 493 -20.93 18.18 -35.63
C LYS A 493 -21.85 18.99 -34.71
N TYR A 494 -21.68 18.88 -33.40
CA TYR A 494 -22.44 19.65 -32.40
C TYR A 494 -21.70 20.89 -31.85
N ASN A 495 -20.53 21.23 -32.39
CA ASN A 495 -19.70 22.38 -31.99
C ASN A 495 -19.42 22.43 -30.47
N LEU A 496 -19.04 21.29 -29.89
CA LEU A 496 -18.87 21.13 -28.45
C LEU A 496 -17.53 21.69 -27.93
N ASN A 497 -16.52 21.84 -28.79
CA ASN A 497 -15.13 22.18 -28.45
C ASN A 497 -14.41 21.11 -27.58
N VAL A 498 -14.81 19.83 -27.68
CA VAL A 498 -14.19 18.72 -26.94
C VAL A 498 -13.36 17.84 -27.88
N THR A 499 -12.10 17.58 -27.54
CA THR A 499 -11.18 16.69 -28.28
C THR A 499 -10.90 15.43 -27.46
N TYR A 500 -11.06 14.26 -28.07
CA TYR A 500 -10.79 12.95 -27.46
C TYR A 500 -9.46 12.40 -28.00
N VAL A 501 -8.55 11.98 -27.10
CA VAL A 501 -7.18 11.59 -27.49
C VAL A 501 -6.58 10.53 -26.56
N VAL A 502 -5.83 9.57 -27.13
CA VAL A 502 -5.03 8.60 -26.35
C VAL A 502 -3.85 9.32 -25.70
N SER A 503 -3.65 9.10 -24.41
CA SER A 503 -2.72 9.87 -23.57
C SER A 503 -2.11 8.99 -22.47
N THR A 504 -1.13 9.57 -21.77
CA THR A 504 -0.65 9.11 -20.46
C THR A 504 -1.04 10.14 -19.39
N PRO A 505 -1.01 9.80 -18.09
CA PRO A 505 -1.27 10.77 -17.03
C PRO A 505 -0.32 11.97 -17.09
N TYR A 506 0.91 11.79 -17.60
CA TYR A 506 1.88 12.87 -17.83
C TYR A 506 1.37 13.93 -18.84
N ASP A 507 0.60 13.53 -19.86
CA ASP A 507 0.03 14.46 -20.84
C ASP A 507 -1.05 15.35 -20.20
N TYR A 508 -1.95 14.74 -19.42
CA TYR A 508 -3.03 15.40 -18.69
C TYR A 508 -2.55 16.30 -17.53
N ILE A 509 -1.60 15.81 -16.76
CA ILE A 509 -0.98 16.58 -15.66
C ILE A 509 -0.23 17.79 -16.22
N LYS A 510 0.35 17.67 -17.42
CA LYS A 510 1.01 18.77 -18.12
C LYS A 510 0.03 19.85 -18.60
N SER A 511 -1.19 19.51 -19.02
CA SER A 511 -2.20 20.50 -19.42
C SER A 511 -2.91 21.14 -18.22
N THR A 512 -3.15 20.39 -17.15
CA THR A 512 -3.81 20.90 -15.93
C THR A 512 -2.91 21.74 -15.00
N LYS A 513 -1.58 21.74 -15.19
CA LYS A 513 -0.59 22.38 -14.29
C LYS A 513 -0.61 23.91 -14.17
N GLN A 514 -1.54 24.61 -14.81
CA GLN A 514 -1.75 26.05 -14.62
C GLN A 514 -2.87 26.38 -13.62
N ASN A 515 -3.60 25.36 -13.12
CA ASN A 515 -4.78 25.55 -12.30
C ASN A 515 -4.46 25.57 -10.80
N VAL A 516 -5.19 26.41 -10.03
CA VAL A 516 -5.08 26.46 -8.57
C VAL A 516 -5.95 25.37 -7.95
N LEU A 517 -5.32 24.32 -7.44
CA LEU A 517 -6.01 23.22 -6.75
C LEU A 517 -6.36 23.61 -5.29
N PRO A 518 -7.51 23.12 -4.74
CA PRO A 518 -7.82 23.33 -3.32
C PRO A 518 -7.00 22.40 -2.41
N VAL A 519 -6.57 22.90 -1.25
CA VAL A 519 -5.70 22.15 -0.33
C VAL A 519 -6.48 21.29 0.66
N PHE A 520 -6.12 20.01 0.79
CA PHE A 520 -6.62 19.04 1.76
C PHE A 520 -5.53 18.58 2.74
N TYR A 521 -5.93 18.34 3.99
CA TYR A 521 -5.02 18.08 5.11
C TYR A 521 -5.32 16.78 5.90
N ASP A 522 -6.51 16.20 5.71
CA ASP A 522 -6.91 14.93 6.33
C ASP A 522 -6.21 13.74 5.64
N ASP A 523 -6.10 12.58 6.30
CA ASP A 523 -5.80 11.31 5.62
C ASP A 523 -7.10 10.59 5.19
N ALA A 524 -7.03 9.71 4.20
CA ALA A 524 -8.18 8.99 3.65
C ALA A 524 -8.47 7.66 4.41
N LEU A 525 -8.16 7.63 5.71
CA LEU A 525 -8.29 6.44 6.57
C LEU A 525 -9.10 6.76 7.84
N PRO A 526 -10.11 5.94 8.20
CA PRO A 526 -10.48 4.70 7.54
C PRO A 526 -11.31 4.91 6.26
N LEU A 527 -11.11 4.04 5.27
CA LEU A 527 -11.96 3.97 4.09
C LEU A 527 -13.35 3.48 4.49
N VAL A 528 -14.34 4.35 4.36
CA VAL A 528 -15.76 4.06 4.58
C VAL A 528 -16.53 4.55 3.36
N ASP A 529 -17.13 3.61 2.65
CA ASP A 529 -17.96 3.79 1.45
C ASP A 529 -19.33 3.15 1.70
N TYR A 530 -19.76 2.18 0.87
CA TYR A 530 -20.86 1.28 1.20
C TYR A 530 -20.46 0.22 2.27
N ASN A 531 -19.15 0.00 2.42
CA ASN A 531 -18.50 -0.93 3.33
C ASN A 531 -17.58 -0.18 4.32
N VAL A 532 -17.02 -0.89 5.31
CA VAL A 532 -16.21 -0.29 6.39
C VAL A 532 -14.84 -0.98 6.42
N TRP A 533 -13.87 -0.45 5.66
CA TRP A 533 -12.60 -1.11 5.40
C TRP A 533 -11.60 -0.95 6.57
N THR A 534 -11.96 -1.45 7.75
CA THR A 534 -11.15 -1.39 8.97
C THR A 534 -10.72 -2.76 9.50
N GLY A 535 -11.40 -3.83 9.08
CA GLY A 535 -11.05 -5.19 9.49
C GLY A 535 -9.70 -5.66 8.94
N PHE A 536 -9.35 -5.28 7.71
CA PHE A 536 -8.08 -5.70 7.08
C PHE A 536 -6.83 -5.25 7.86
N TYR A 537 -6.96 -4.22 8.72
CA TYR A 537 -5.91 -3.76 9.62
C TYR A 537 -5.37 -4.88 10.53
N THR A 538 -6.18 -5.90 10.85
CA THR A 538 -5.80 -7.04 11.72
C THR A 538 -5.98 -8.41 11.08
N THR A 539 -6.38 -8.48 9.81
CA THR A 539 -6.42 -9.75 9.05
C THR A 539 -5.03 -10.39 8.96
N ARG A 540 -4.95 -11.73 9.00
CA ARG A 540 -3.70 -12.51 8.99
C ARG A 540 -2.63 -11.96 9.97
N PRO A 541 -2.92 -11.81 11.26
CA PRO A 541 -2.00 -11.14 12.19
C PRO A 541 -0.73 -11.95 12.48
N ASP A 542 -0.69 -13.26 12.18
CA ASP A 542 0.58 -14.01 12.14
C ASP A 542 1.46 -13.61 10.94
N LEU A 543 0.87 -13.43 9.75
CA LEU A 543 1.59 -12.96 8.55
C LEU A 543 2.15 -11.55 8.76
N LYS A 544 1.33 -10.60 9.25
CA LYS A 544 1.78 -9.23 9.54
C LYS A 544 2.96 -9.19 10.52
N ARG A 545 2.99 -10.09 11.51
CA ARG A 545 4.17 -10.29 12.38
C ARG A 545 5.38 -10.83 11.61
N LYS A 546 5.20 -11.88 10.80
CA LYS A 546 6.29 -12.50 10.03
C LYS A 546 6.94 -11.50 9.06
N ILE A 547 6.14 -10.67 8.38
CA ILE A 547 6.62 -9.56 7.54
C ILE A 547 7.48 -8.60 8.38
N ARG A 548 6.99 -8.17 9.55
CA ARG A 548 7.75 -7.24 10.40
C ARG A 548 9.06 -7.84 10.94
N ILE A 549 9.06 -9.11 11.34
CA ILE A 549 10.29 -9.82 11.73
C ILE A 549 11.26 -9.90 10.55
N LEU A 550 10.78 -10.23 9.36
CA LEU A 550 11.59 -10.32 8.15
C LEU A 550 12.21 -8.95 7.77
N SER A 551 11.47 -7.85 7.95
CA SER A 551 12.00 -6.48 7.77
C SER A 551 13.15 -6.16 8.74
N ILE A 552 13.01 -6.49 10.02
CA ILE A 552 14.09 -6.36 11.02
C ILE A 552 15.32 -7.20 10.61
N VAL A 553 15.10 -8.47 10.26
CA VAL A 553 16.18 -9.38 9.83
C VAL A 553 16.87 -8.88 8.56
N ASN A 554 16.11 -8.37 7.57
CA ASN A 554 16.66 -7.78 6.35
C ASN A 554 17.59 -6.60 6.67
N ASN A 555 17.17 -5.67 7.54
CA ASN A 555 18.01 -4.52 7.91
C ASN A 555 19.30 -4.92 8.67
N ASN A 556 19.25 -5.98 9.48
CA ASN A 556 20.45 -6.57 10.10
C ASN A 556 21.36 -7.21 9.04
N VAL A 557 20.81 -8.04 8.15
CA VAL A 557 21.55 -8.72 7.08
C VAL A 557 22.17 -7.72 6.11
N ARG A 558 21.48 -6.64 5.73
CA ARG A 558 22.04 -5.52 4.94
C ARG A 558 23.28 -4.94 5.60
N SER A 559 23.20 -4.66 6.90
CA SER A 559 24.27 -4.03 7.67
C SER A 559 25.50 -4.94 7.75
N LEU A 560 25.32 -6.21 8.13
CA LEU A 560 26.38 -7.22 8.21
C LEU A 560 26.99 -7.54 6.83
N TYR A 561 26.16 -7.66 5.79
CA TYR A 561 26.62 -7.94 4.42
C TYR A 561 27.36 -6.75 3.80
N THR A 562 26.96 -5.52 4.11
CA THR A 562 27.68 -4.31 3.71
C THR A 562 29.05 -4.24 4.39
N GLN A 563 29.13 -4.54 5.69
CA GLN A 563 30.42 -4.65 6.41
C GLN A 563 31.30 -5.74 5.81
N TYR A 564 30.75 -6.92 5.50
CA TYR A 564 31.47 -8.01 4.82
C TYR A 564 32.05 -7.57 3.46
N ILE A 565 31.27 -6.88 2.62
CA ILE A 565 31.73 -6.39 1.32
C ILE A 565 32.86 -5.37 1.50
N ILE A 566 32.73 -4.43 2.45
CA ILE A 566 33.75 -3.41 2.73
C ILE A 566 35.06 -4.06 3.19
N GLN A 567 35.00 -5.05 4.09
CA GLN A 567 36.16 -5.73 4.63
C GLN A 567 36.85 -6.65 3.61
N THR A 568 36.09 -7.49 2.90
CA THR A 568 36.63 -8.50 1.98
C THR A 568 36.88 -7.99 0.57
N LYS A 569 36.29 -6.84 0.20
CA LYS A 569 36.23 -6.28 -1.17
C LYS A 569 35.63 -7.24 -2.20
N SER A 570 34.89 -8.25 -1.75
CA SER A 570 34.33 -9.32 -2.58
C SER A 570 32.81 -9.38 -2.45
N ARG A 571 32.10 -9.47 -3.57
CA ARG A 571 30.66 -9.79 -3.59
C ARG A 571 30.51 -11.30 -3.49
N ASN A 572 29.85 -11.76 -2.43
CA ASN A 572 29.85 -13.17 -2.04
C ASN A 572 28.84 -14.00 -2.83
N LYS A 573 28.99 -15.33 -2.83
CA LYS A 573 27.97 -16.29 -3.29
C LYS A 573 26.60 -16.04 -2.65
N LEU A 574 26.55 -15.43 -1.46
CA LEU A 574 25.34 -15.15 -0.69
C LEU A 574 24.43 -14.04 -1.28
N GLN A 575 24.88 -13.28 -2.29
CA GLN A 575 24.11 -12.19 -2.91
C GLN A 575 22.66 -12.63 -3.26
N HIS A 576 22.50 -13.78 -3.91
CA HIS A 576 21.19 -14.30 -4.33
C HIS A 576 20.21 -14.59 -3.18
N LEU A 577 20.70 -14.90 -1.97
CA LEU A 577 19.85 -15.07 -0.78
C LEU A 577 19.38 -13.73 -0.25
N PHE A 578 20.25 -12.72 -0.30
CA PHE A 578 19.90 -11.35 0.07
C PHE A 578 18.87 -10.76 -0.90
N ASP A 579 19.11 -10.89 -2.21
CA ASP A 579 18.19 -10.44 -3.26
C ASP A 579 16.81 -11.09 -3.07
N LYS A 580 16.75 -12.40 -2.84
CA LYS A 580 15.49 -13.12 -2.59
C LYS A 580 14.75 -12.65 -1.32
N ILE A 581 15.45 -12.30 -0.24
CA ILE A 581 14.82 -11.72 0.96
C ILE A 581 14.19 -10.35 0.63
N VAL A 582 14.91 -9.53 -0.13
CA VAL A 582 14.50 -8.18 -0.54
C VAL A 582 13.31 -8.23 -1.51
N GLU A 583 13.35 -9.09 -2.53
CA GLU A 583 12.23 -9.35 -3.45
C GLU A 583 10.99 -9.89 -2.70
N THR A 584 11.19 -10.81 -1.75
CA THR A 584 10.09 -11.36 -0.92
C THR A 584 9.46 -10.27 -0.07
N LEU A 585 10.27 -9.43 0.60
CA LEU A 585 9.77 -8.31 1.41
C LEU A 585 9.03 -7.28 0.59
N ALA A 586 9.52 -6.97 -0.60
CA ALA A 586 8.90 -6.03 -1.52
C ALA A 586 7.56 -6.56 -2.03
N LEU A 587 7.51 -7.83 -2.43
CA LEU A 587 6.30 -8.50 -2.88
C LEU A 587 5.20 -8.47 -1.82
N VAL A 588 5.53 -8.83 -0.57
CA VAL A 588 4.53 -8.88 0.50
C VAL A 588 4.02 -7.51 0.96
N GLN A 589 4.50 -6.38 0.42
CA GLN A 589 3.86 -5.07 0.64
C GLN A 589 2.63 -4.84 -0.24
N HIS A 590 2.38 -5.70 -1.26
CA HIS A 590 1.22 -5.58 -2.16
C HIS A 590 -0.09 -5.43 -1.39
N HIS A 591 -1.04 -4.67 -1.94
CA HIS A 591 -2.25 -4.27 -1.24
C HIS A 591 -3.27 -5.39 -0.99
N ASP A 592 -3.07 -6.59 -1.53
CA ASP A 592 -3.66 -7.85 -1.02
C ASP A 592 -2.67 -8.75 -0.26
N ALA A 593 -1.36 -8.62 -0.43
CA ALA A 593 -0.41 -9.52 0.24
C ALA A 593 -0.32 -9.27 1.77
N ILE A 594 -0.11 -8.01 2.20
CA ILE A 594 -0.06 -7.67 3.64
C ILE A 594 -1.46 -7.55 4.25
N THR A 595 -2.48 -7.21 3.45
CA THR A 595 -3.85 -7.00 3.93
C THR A 595 -4.61 -8.33 4.05
N TYR A 596 -4.61 -9.16 3.00
CA TYR A 596 -5.45 -10.34 2.82
C TYR A 596 -4.93 -11.32 1.74
N PHE A 597 -3.88 -12.11 2.02
CA PHE A 597 -3.50 -13.17 1.07
C PHE A 597 -4.36 -14.43 1.22
N GLN A 598 -4.97 -14.90 0.12
CA GLN A 598 -5.78 -16.13 0.08
C GLN A 598 -5.13 -17.27 -0.71
N LEU A 599 -4.02 -17.82 -0.22
CA LEU A 599 -3.66 -19.20 -0.58
C LEU A 599 -3.18 -20.05 0.58
N THR A 600 -3.67 -21.29 0.58
CA THR A 600 -3.16 -22.44 1.34
C THR A 600 -1.74 -22.86 0.92
N TYR A 601 -1.13 -22.15 -0.04
CA TYR A 601 0.11 -22.51 -0.73
C TYR A 601 1.34 -21.64 -0.39
N ILE A 602 1.30 -20.86 0.69
CA ILE A 602 2.55 -20.46 1.41
C ILE A 602 3.15 -21.67 2.17
N HIS A 603 3.27 -22.80 1.45
CA HIS A 603 4.08 -23.97 1.80
C HIS A 603 5.45 -23.95 1.09
N SER A 604 5.61 -23.14 0.03
CA SER A 604 6.90 -22.89 -0.64
C SER A 604 7.77 -21.87 0.09
N LEU A 605 7.16 -20.90 0.76
CA LEU A 605 7.77 -20.11 1.85
C LEU A 605 7.38 -20.70 3.22
N SER A 606 7.48 -22.03 3.34
CA SER A 606 7.34 -22.67 4.65
C SER A 606 8.53 -22.29 5.54
N VAL A 607 8.27 -21.35 6.46
CA VAL A 607 8.82 -21.50 7.81
C VAL A 607 8.49 -22.94 8.22
N ILE A 608 9.52 -23.73 8.47
CA ILE A 608 9.44 -25.20 8.59
C ILE A 608 8.26 -25.57 9.48
N HIS A 609 7.43 -26.51 9.00
CA HIS A 609 6.27 -27.03 9.74
C HIS A 609 6.75 -27.90 10.92
N ASN A 610 7.33 -27.23 11.91
CA ASN A 610 7.78 -27.82 13.15
C ASN A 610 6.56 -28.28 13.92
N ARG A 611 6.52 -29.57 14.29
CA ARG A 611 5.59 -30.01 15.32
C ARG A 611 6.08 -29.43 16.63
N VAL A 612 5.38 -28.40 17.10
CA VAL A 612 5.58 -27.82 18.43
C VAL A 612 4.57 -28.46 19.37
N SER A 613 5.02 -29.35 20.25
CA SER A 613 4.21 -29.85 21.36
C SER A 613 4.56 -29.10 22.63
N ASN A 614 3.56 -28.43 23.22
CA ASN A 614 3.70 -27.74 24.48
C ASN A 614 3.15 -28.62 25.62
N LYS A 615 3.92 -28.81 26.69
CA LYS A 615 3.53 -29.62 27.85
C LYS A 615 3.76 -28.84 29.14
N VAL A 616 2.69 -28.55 29.85
CA VAL A 616 2.72 -27.91 31.17
C VAL A 616 2.89 -29.01 32.23
N TYR A 617 3.88 -28.85 33.10
CA TYR A 617 4.14 -29.73 34.24
C TYR A 617 3.67 -29.10 35.55
N ALA A 618 3.78 -27.77 35.67
CA ALA A 618 3.18 -26.97 36.73
C ALA A 618 2.85 -25.57 36.21
N ASN A 619 2.12 -24.75 36.97
CA ASN A 619 1.85 -23.35 36.65
C ASN A 619 3.12 -22.47 36.58
N TRP A 620 4.28 -22.98 37.03
CA TRP A 620 5.60 -22.36 36.94
C TRP A 620 6.60 -23.20 36.10
N ALA A 621 6.18 -24.29 35.47
CA ALA A 621 7.07 -25.19 34.71
C ALA A 621 6.41 -25.74 33.44
N GLN A 622 6.99 -25.39 32.28
CA GLN A 622 6.49 -25.73 30.95
C GLN A 622 7.64 -26.19 30.04
N GLN A 623 7.36 -27.15 29.16
CA GLN A 623 8.29 -27.69 28.17
C GLN A 623 7.73 -27.47 26.75
N VAL A 624 8.55 -26.93 25.86
CA VAL A 624 8.25 -26.74 24.44
C VAL A 624 9.20 -27.65 23.64
N ILE A 625 8.66 -28.64 22.96
CA ILE A 625 9.44 -29.57 22.12
C ILE A 625 9.17 -29.22 20.66
N ARG A 626 10.23 -29.07 19.86
CA ARG A 626 10.14 -28.78 18.42
C ARG A 626 10.83 -29.88 17.62
N ILE A 627 10.11 -30.47 16.67
CA ILE A 627 10.61 -31.52 15.77
C ILE A 627 10.66 -30.96 14.35
N PHE A 628 11.86 -30.95 13.75
CA PHE A 628 12.13 -30.40 12.43
C PHE A 628 11.93 -31.44 11.34
N LYS A 629 11.02 -31.20 10.38
CA LYS A 629 10.64 -32.20 9.36
C LYS A 629 11.78 -32.60 8.40
N GLU A 630 12.79 -31.74 8.25
CA GLU A 630 13.93 -31.93 7.33
C GLU A 630 15.22 -32.41 8.04
N LYS A 631 15.24 -32.39 9.38
CA LYS A 631 16.38 -32.84 10.20
C LYS A 631 15.91 -33.99 11.09
N SER A 632 15.81 -35.19 10.51
CA SER A 632 15.28 -36.39 11.18
C SER A 632 16.07 -36.84 12.42
N SER A 633 17.27 -36.29 12.64
CA SER A 633 18.15 -36.53 13.79
C SER A 633 18.12 -35.40 14.85
N GLU A 634 17.31 -34.36 14.69
CA GLU A 634 17.32 -33.19 15.59
C GLU A 634 15.96 -32.93 16.26
N ILE A 635 15.99 -32.76 17.58
CA ILE A 635 14.84 -32.37 18.41
C ILE A 635 15.32 -31.22 19.31
N GLU A 636 14.63 -30.09 19.26
CA GLU A 636 14.85 -28.97 20.19
C GLU A 636 13.91 -29.11 21.40
N ILE A 637 14.45 -28.95 22.61
CA ILE A 637 13.71 -28.99 23.86
C ILE A 637 14.01 -27.71 24.65
N GLU A 638 13.03 -26.82 24.69
CA GLU A 638 13.04 -25.55 25.40
C GLU A 638 12.25 -25.70 26.71
N TRP A 639 12.80 -25.22 27.84
CA TRP A 639 12.16 -25.25 29.15
C TRP A 639 11.91 -23.83 29.65
N ILE A 640 10.66 -23.56 30.03
CA ILE A 640 10.23 -22.30 30.64
C ILE A 640 9.94 -22.60 32.11
N ILE A 641 10.83 -22.14 32.99
CA ILE A 641 10.80 -22.39 34.43
C ILE A 641 10.80 -21.05 35.17
N GLY A 642 9.81 -20.85 36.04
CA GLY A 642 9.78 -19.77 37.01
C GLY A 642 8.47 -18.99 37.11
N PRO A 643 8.26 -18.21 38.19
CA PRO A 643 9.08 -18.22 39.41
C PRO A 643 8.88 -19.54 40.17
N ILE A 644 9.98 -20.15 40.64
CA ILE A 644 9.91 -21.40 41.41
C ILE A 644 9.31 -21.06 42.79
N PRO A 645 8.18 -21.65 43.20
CA PRO A 645 7.53 -21.27 44.44
C PRO A 645 8.34 -21.76 45.65
N LEU A 646 8.65 -20.86 46.59
CA LEU A 646 9.50 -21.11 47.77
C LEU A 646 8.67 -21.29 49.06
N ASP A 647 7.56 -22.03 48.95
CA ASP A 647 6.47 -22.08 49.94
C ASP A 647 6.92 -22.43 51.39
N ASN A 648 8.04 -23.14 51.52
CA ASN A 648 8.53 -23.71 52.78
C ASN A 648 9.94 -23.22 53.19
N ASN A 649 10.50 -22.16 52.58
CA ASN A 649 11.92 -21.74 52.72
C ASN A 649 12.99 -22.81 52.37
N VAL A 650 12.59 -23.96 51.82
CA VAL A 650 13.50 -24.99 51.30
C VAL A 650 13.74 -24.73 49.81
N GLY A 651 15.01 -24.69 49.39
CA GLY A 651 15.38 -24.59 47.98
C GLY A 651 14.91 -25.80 47.18
N LYS A 652 14.33 -25.57 46.00
CA LYS A 652 13.85 -26.62 45.10
C LYS A 652 14.77 -26.74 43.90
N GLU A 653 15.50 -27.85 43.81
CA GLU A 653 16.25 -28.23 42.61
C GLU A 653 15.31 -28.88 41.57
N ILE A 654 15.64 -28.72 40.29
CA ILE A 654 14.84 -29.23 39.17
C ILE A 654 15.76 -30.07 38.28
N VAL A 655 15.58 -31.38 38.34
CA VAL A 655 16.36 -32.34 37.54
C VAL A 655 15.47 -32.92 36.45
N VAL A 656 15.93 -32.84 35.19
CA VAL A 656 15.27 -33.48 34.05
C VAL A 656 15.95 -34.81 33.78
N GLN A 657 15.27 -35.91 34.09
CA GLN A 657 15.75 -37.27 33.81
C GLN A 657 15.26 -37.74 32.43
N TYR A 658 16.18 -38.23 31.61
CA TYR A 658 15.88 -38.89 30.33
C TYR A 658 16.28 -40.36 30.41
N ASN A 659 15.32 -41.27 30.19
CA ASN A 659 15.62 -42.70 30.09
C ASN A 659 15.87 -43.05 28.62
N ALA A 660 17.13 -43.28 28.25
CA ALA A 660 17.50 -43.73 26.92
C ALA A 660 17.30 -45.24 26.77
N ILE A 661 16.90 -45.70 25.58
CA ILE A 661 16.86 -47.14 25.22
C ILE A 661 18.21 -47.52 24.60
N ILE A 662 19.30 -47.23 25.31
CA ILE A 662 20.68 -47.47 24.90
C ILE A 662 21.40 -48.03 26.13
N ASP A 663 21.81 -49.29 26.05
CA ASP A 663 22.49 -49.99 27.14
C ASP A 663 24.01 -49.76 27.00
N ASN A 664 24.60 -49.05 27.98
CA ASN A 664 26.00 -48.62 27.92
C ASN A 664 26.49 -48.21 29.32
N GLU A 665 27.63 -48.73 29.76
CA GLU A 665 28.20 -48.43 31.09
C GLU A 665 28.85 -47.04 31.19
N TYR A 666 29.13 -46.40 30.04
CA TYR A 666 29.92 -45.17 29.95
C TYR A 666 29.12 -44.01 29.35
N PHE A 667 29.38 -42.81 29.85
CA PHE A 667 28.81 -41.57 29.33
C PHE A 667 29.89 -40.54 29.01
N TYR A 668 29.61 -39.64 28.06
CA TYR A 668 30.58 -38.65 27.59
C TYR A 668 30.09 -37.25 27.94
N THR A 669 30.92 -36.45 28.62
CA THR A 669 30.62 -35.04 28.91
C THR A 669 31.72 -34.14 28.34
N SER A 670 31.36 -32.94 27.89
CA SER A 670 32.36 -31.93 27.55
C SER A 670 32.70 -31.10 28.79
N ASN A 671 33.99 -30.94 29.10
CA ASN A 671 34.42 -29.94 30.08
C ASN A 671 34.64 -28.60 29.36
N ASN A 672 33.90 -27.57 29.77
CA ASN A 672 33.91 -26.22 29.19
C ASN A 672 33.73 -26.18 27.64
N GLY A 673 33.07 -27.18 27.05
CA GLY A 673 32.82 -27.25 25.60
C GLY A 673 34.04 -27.49 24.70
N LEU A 674 35.24 -27.69 25.28
CA LEU A 674 36.49 -27.80 24.52
C LEU A 674 37.04 -29.22 24.39
N VAL A 675 36.79 -30.09 25.38
CA VAL A 675 37.25 -31.48 25.39
C VAL A 675 36.14 -32.39 25.90
N THR A 676 35.79 -33.41 25.10
CA THR A 676 34.89 -34.49 25.51
C THR A 676 35.66 -35.55 26.28
N VAL A 677 35.14 -35.95 27.44
CA VAL A 677 35.75 -36.89 28.38
C VAL A 677 34.75 -38.01 28.66
N GLN A 678 35.22 -39.27 28.57
CA GLN A 678 34.48 -40.46 28.97
C GLN A 678 34.45 -40.57 30.50
N ARG A 679 33.32 -41.01 31.05
CA ARG A 679 33.06 -41.24 32.47
C ARG A 679 32.21 -42.50 32.67
#